data_AF-A0A7F8KDP7-F1
#
_entry.id   AF-A0A7F8KDP7-F1
#
_cell.length_a   1.000
_cell.length_b   1.000
_cell.length_c   1.000
_cell.angle_alpha   90.00
_cell.angle_beta   90.00
_cell.angle_gamma   90.00
#
_symmetry.space_group_name_H-M   'P 1'
#
loop_
_entity.id
_entity.type
_entity.pdbx_description
1 polymer ?
#
loop_
_entity_poly.entity_id
_entity_poly.type
_entity_poly.pdbx_seq_one_letter_code
_entity_poly.pdbx_strand_id
1 'polypeptide(L)'
;MGLRPRTFLLGLLLLLLGRGTTQARTSPGENTLEEQLWPEWQSLKGFPFSCNSKKSGSDAPSNSVHSLSPSDIKLVAAIGNVETPPDSGADDLEKQEWTESEGPQACMGVVTVLSDVIRHFNPSVLRPICSPGKGVVPHNGAEDLWIQAKELVRSMKENQQLDFQNDWKLITVFFSNTSQCHLCPSAQQQRHVTSSMDQLTRMLDCLHQEVPKAFVNLVDLSGVLRGSHWHQGTPLSPTAEPCRCSGETSRLSRVATQWAYQETWEQLLASSKYNEQKSFAVVFQPFFYEGALPPPSGERPLQDPTVLALTLWNSMMEPAGQKDEPFSAKERRPVKCPSQENPYLFTYRNSNYWPRLLESRAKLEVRDGMEIRCPDKDPSDTIPTSVHRLKLADIKVIGALGDSLTAGNGAGSKPGNVLDVLTQYRGLSWSAGGDQNLSSVTTLPNILREFNPSLKGFSVGTGKENSPGAFLNQAVAGARAEDLPVQARRLVDLMKNYMDINFQEDWKIITLFIGGNDLCNVCNDPVRYSPQNFVDNIGKALDILHAEVPRAFVNLVKILEIISLRELYQEKNVSCPRLVLRKLCPCVLKFDDNSAELASLIKVNKKYQEGTHQLVESGRYDTREDFTVVVQPFFENVEMPKTPEGLPDSSFFAPDCFHFSSKAHARAAQALWNNMLEPVGQKTRRHRFEDKINITCPDQVWPFLSTYKNAVQGHGSQLLCSDRAPSASPPTSVHTLRPADIQVVAALGDSLTAGNGIGSKPNDLSDVTTQYRGLSYSSGGDSCLENVTTLPNILRKFNGNLTGYAVGTGNASDTNAFLNQAVPGTKAKELSSQVQTLIQKMKDDHRVNFHEDWKVITVLIGGSDLCDYCTDSSLYSAANFFDHLRNALDILHREVPRALVNLVDFMSPRVMRRVFLGNPDKCPVQQASILCNCVLTLRESSQELARLEAVTRAYQSSMRELVESGRYDTREDFSVVLQPFFYNIQLPILADGRPDVSFFAPDCLHPNQKFHSQLSRALWVNMLEPLGKKTDTLDLTADIPLPCPAQNEPFLRTPRNSNYTYPTKPSIENWGSDFLCEEWNPSNSVPTSVHELRPADIKVVAALGDSLTHWRGWRLGDPYHTAQHSEEVQPQNLRLLHRHPGGDRRAECSSGRGQSS
;
A
#
# COMPACT_ATOMS: atom_id res chain seq x y z
N MET A 1 -50.07 -13.04 -27.00
CA MET A 1 -50.97 -13.06 -25.81
C MET A 1 -50.14 -12.52 -24.65
N GLY A 2 -50.53 -11.55 -23.83
CA GLY A 2 -51.87 -11.18 -23.32
C GLY A 2 -52.00 -11.76 -21.90
N LEU A 3 -52.27 -11.03 -20.81
CA LEU A 3 -52.79 -9.66 -20.62
C LEU A 3 -52.18 -8.94 -19.38
N ARG A 4 -52.50 -7.64 -19.24
CA ARG A 4 -52.32 -6.71 -18.09
C ARG A 4 -53.74 -6.08 -17.83
N PRO A 5 -54.01 -5.17 -16.85
CA PRO A 5 -53.27 -4.69 -15.65
C PRO A 5 -54.21 -4.47 -14.40
N ARG A 6 -53.78 -3.61 -13.44
CA ARG A 6 -54.59 -2.87 -12.40
C ARG A 6 -55.14 -3.70 -11.21
N THR A 7 -55.44 -3.18 -10.01
CA THR A 7 -55.49 -1.83 -9.35
C THR A 7 -55.52 -2.08 -7.81
N PHE A 8 -55.18 -1.22 -6.83
CA PHE A 8 -54.57 0.13 -6.65
C PHE A 8 -54.11 0.18 -5.15
N LEU A 9 -53.10 0.91 -4.64
CA LEU A 9 -52.63 2.32 -4.75
C LEU A 9 -53.29 3.29 -3.75
N LEU A 10 -52.54 3.71 -2.73
CA LEU A 10 -52.69 4.99 -2.03
C LEU A 10 -51.34 5.39 -1.39
N GLY A 11 -50.86 6.63 -1.59
CA GLY A 11 -49.64 7.12 -0.92
C GLY A 11 -48.64 7.95 -1.74
N LEU A 12 -48.83 8.19 -3.04
CA LEU A 12 -47.94 9.05 -3.84
C LEU A 12 -48.67 9.71 -5.03
N LEU A 13 -48.23 10.94 -5.37
CA LEU A 13 -48.78 11.86 -6.36
C LEU A 13 -50.25 12.30 -6.18
N LEU A 14 -50.46 13.37 -5.42
CA LEU A 14 -51.37 14.43 -5.85
C LEU A 14 -50.93 15.82 -5.32
N LEU A 15 -49.87 16.38 -5.92
CA LEU A 15 -49.53 17.82 -5.84
C LEU A 15 -48.62 18.23 -7.02
N LEU A 16 -49.17 18.13 -8.24
CA LEU A 16 -48.54 18.64 -9.47
C LEU A 16 -49.59 19.37 -10.33
N LEU A 17 -49.56 20.70 -10.30
CA LEU A 17 -50.28 21.60 -11.21
C LEU A 17 -49.39 22.83 -11.50
N GLY A 18 -49.21 23.16 -12.79
CA GLY A 18 -48.17 24.10 -13.27
C GLY A 18 -46.80 23.42 -13.41
N ARG A 19 -46.19 23.19 -14.58
CA ARG A 19 -45.93 24.05 -15.76
C ARG A 19 -45.30 25.38 -15.35
N GLY A 20 -44.14 25.83 -15.85
CA GLY A 20 -43.26 25.45 -16.98
C GLY A 20 -42.59 26.75 -17.47
N THR A 21 -41.38 26.85 -18.04
CA THR A 21 -40.80 26.09 -19.18
C THR A 21 -39.29 26.37 -19.36
N THR A 22 -38.52 25.36 -19.83
CA THR A 22 -37.33 25.35 -20.74
C THR A 22 -36.32 26.52 -20.90
N GLN A 23 -35.09 26.15 -21.31
CA GLN A 23 -33.93 26.96 -21.77
C GLN A 23 -33.01 27.50 -20.65
N ALA A 24 -31.68 27.58 -20.80
CA ALA A 24 -30.75 27.03 -21.83
C ALA A 24 -29.32 26.89 -21.25
N ARG A 25 -28.36 26.38 -22.05
CA ARG A 25 -26.92 26.56 -21.76
C ARG A 25 -26.53 28.03 -21.93
N THR A 26 -25.93 28.62 -20.92
CA THR A 26 -25.19 29.90 -21.03
C THR A 26 -23.84 29.79 -20.33
N SER A 27 -22.86 30.58 -20.80
CA SER A 27 -21.57 30.83 -20.16
C SER A 27 -21.73 31.49 -18.78
N PRO A 28 -20.66 31.59 -17.96
CA PRO A 28 -20.66 32.51 -16.82
C PRO A 28 -20.92 33.92 -17.32
N GLY A 29 -22.12 34.43 -17.04
CA GLY A 29 -22.45 35.84 -17.19
C GLY A 29 -21.99 36.60 -15.96
N GLU A 30 -21.40 37.78 -16.17
CA GLU A 30 -21.03 38.68 -15.09
C GLU A 30 -22.28 39.22 -14.40
N ASN A 31 -22.49 38.90 -13.11
CA ASN A 31 -23.56 39.49 -12.30
C ASN A 31 -23.15 40.89 -11.80
N THR A 32 -22.85 41.80 -12.73
CA THR A 32 -22.47 43.22 -12.47
C THR A 32 -23.65 44.10 -12.03
N LEU A 33 -24.62 43.53 -11.30
CA LEU A 33 -25.88 44.18 -10.91
C LEU A 33 -26.19 44.12 -9.40
N GLU A 34 -25.31 43.58 -8.56
CA GLU A 34 -25.30 43.85 -7.10
C GLU A 34 -24.15 44.80 -6.66
N GLU A 35 -23.26 45.22 -7.57
CA GLU A 35 -22.23 46.24 -7.30
C GLU A 35 -22.73 47.71 -7.34
N GLN A 36 -24.03 47.95 -7.55
CA GLN A 36 -24.60 49.30 -7.67
C GLN A 36 -25.35 49.82 -6.43
N LEU A 37 -25.10 49.22 -5.26
CA LEU A 37 -25.43 49.80 -3.96
C LEU A 37 -24.18 49.80 -3.07
N TRP A 38 -24.06 50.82 -2.21
CA TRP A 38 -22.95 51.05 -1.25
C TRP A 38 -21.57 51.46 -1.82
N PRO A 39 -21.41 52.69 -2.36
CA PRO A 39 -20.10 53.23 -2.77
C PRO A 39 -19.08 53.53 -1.65
N GLU A 40 -19.44 53.30 -0.38
CA GLU A 40 -18.78 53.95 0.78
C GLU A 40 -17.63 53.14 1.41
N TRP A 41 -17.48 51.85 1.07
CA TRP A 41 -16.59 50.91 1.78
C TRP A 41 -15.23 50.70 1.08
N GLN A 42 -14.51 51.77 0.76
CA GLN A 42 -13.22 51.66 0.05
C GLN A 42 -12.16 50.82 0.80
N SER A 43 -12.28 50.74 2.12
CA SER A 43 -11.42 50.00 3.05
C SER A 43 -11.51 48.46 2.94
N LEU A 44 -12.62 47.91 2.44
CA LEU A 44 -12.84 46.45 2.31
C LEU A 44 -12.62 45.92 0.88
N LYS A 45 -12.17 46.78 -0.05
CA LYS A 45 -12.15 46.53 -1.49
C LYS A 45 -11.18 45.42 -1.90
N GLY A 46 -11.69 44.19 -2.00
CA GLY A 46 -10.93 43.01 -2.44
C GLY A 46 -11.14 41.77 -1.56
N PHE A 47 -11.81 41.91 -0.42
CA PHE A 47 -12.13 40.81 0.51
C PHE A 47 -13.62 40.42 0.40
N PRO A 48 -13.98 39.12 0.47
CA PRO A 48 -15.38 38.69 0.43
C PRO A 48 -16.11 39.05 1.72
N PHE A 49 -17.17 39.86 1.60
CA PHE A 49 -18.03 40.26 2.71
C PHE A 49 -19.47 39.81 2.44
N SER A 50 -19.95 38.81 3.19
CA SER A 50 -21.21 38.10 2.88
C SER A 50 -22.23 38.14 4.02
N CYS A 51 -22.08 39.06 4.98
CA CYS A 51 -22.95 39.13 6.14
C CYS A 51 -24.29 39.80 5.80
N ASN A 52 -25.40 39.07 5.97
CA ASN A 52 -26.74 39.64 5.82
C ASN A 52 -27.02 40.68 6.91
N SER A 53 -27.34 41.93 6.52
CA SER A 53 -27.68 43.02 7.45
C SER A 53 -29.07 42.91 8.09
N LYS A 54 -29.85 41.86 7.77
CA LYS A 54 -31.23 41.68 8.26
C LYS A 54 -31.28 40.84 9.55
N LYS A 55 -31.35 41.53 10.69
CA LYS A 55 -31.82 41.06 12.01
C LYS A 55 -31.42 39.61 12.39
N SER A 56 -30.18 39.43 12.85
CA SER A 56 -29.76 38.26 13.64
C SER A 56 -29.44 38.66 15.08
N GLY A 57 -30.46 39.14 15.80
CA GLY A 57 -30.38 39.65 17.18
C GLY A 57 -31.73 40.21 17.63
N SER A 58 -31.99 40.26 18.93
CA SER A 58 -33.22 40.82 19.48
C SER A 58 -33.25 42.35 19.39
N ASP A 59 -34.43 42.95 19.19
CA ASP A 59 -34.65 44.41 19.21
C ASP A 59 -34.46 45.08 20.61
N ALA A 60 -33.81 44.39 21.54
CA ALA A 60 -33.48 44.87 22.89
C ALA A 60 -31.95 44.96 23.06
N PRO A 61 -31.41 46.10 23.51
CA PRO A 61 -29.96 46.31 23.58
C PRO A 61 -29.29 45.49 24.68
N SER A 62 -28.02 45.11 24.44
CA SER A 62 -27.25 44.24 25.32
C SER A 62 -27.10 44.78 26.74
N ASN A 63 -27.52 43.96 27.70
CA ASN A 63 -27.39 44.23 29.14
C ASN A 63 -26.07 43.71 29.74
N SER A 64 -25.26 42.99 28.96
CA SER A 64 -23.95 42.49 29.38
C SER A 64 -22.97 42.33 28.22
N VAL A 65 -21.68 42.49 28.53
CA VAL A 65 -20.55 42.27 27.61
C VAL A 65 -20.53 40.82 27.08
N HIS A 66 -21.03 39.86 27.86
CA HIS A 66 -21.13 38.45 27.46
C HIS A 66 -22.32 38.14 26.52
N SER A 67 -23.18 39.14 26.22
CA SER A 67 -24.23 39.05 25.21
C SER A 67 -24.05 40.07 24.08
N LEU A 68 -22.93 40.79 24.06
CA LEU A 68 -22.72 41.99 23.25
C LEU A 68 -22.76 41.68 21.75
N SER A 69 -23.80 42.12 21.05
CA SER A 69 -23.88 42.03 19.59
C SER A 69 -23.07 43.14 18.92
N PRO A 70 -22.58 42.95 17.68
CA PRO A 70 -21.98 44.05 16.90
C PRO A 70 -22.91 45.26 16.72
N SER A 71 -24.23 45.01 16.64
CA SER A 71 -25.26 46.03 16.52
C SER A 71 -25.38 46.94 17.75
N ASP A 72 -24.90 46.52 18.92
CA ASP A 72 -24.90 47.33 20.16
C ASP A 72 -23.71 48.29 20.27
N ILE A 73 -22.63 48.06 19.52
CA ILE A 73 -21.37 48.79 19.66
C ILE A 73 -21.53 50.19 19.06
N LYS A 74 -21.10 51.23 19.80
CA LYS A 74 -21.21 52.64 19.40
C LYS A 74 -19.87 53.27 19.02
N LEU A 75 -18.78 52.83 19.66
CA LEU A 75 -17.43 53.35 19.47
C LEU A 75 -16.43 52.20 19.32
N VAL A 76 -15.50 52.36 18.37
CA VAL A 76 -14.27 51.56 18.26
C VAL A 76 -13.08 52.45 18.60
N ALA A 77 -12.18 51.99 19.46
CA ALA A 77 -10.99 52.72 19.84
C ALA A 77 -9.76 51.83 20.03
N ALA A 78 -8.57 52.43 20.05
CA ALA A 78 -7.32 51.73 20.35
C ALA A 78 -6.25 52.59 21.06
N ILE A 79 -5.32 51.88 21.71
CA ILE A 79 -4.06 52.40 22.25
C ILE A 79 -2.92 51.41 21.96
N GLY A 80 -1.68 51.88 22.04
CA GLY A 80 -0.46 51.15 21.70
C GLY A 80 0.09 51.52 20.32
N ASN A 81 1.38 51.24 20.12
CA ASN A 81 2.04 51.39 18.82
C ASN A 81 1.94 50.06 18.04
N VAL A 82 1.72 50.17 16.72
CA VAL A 82 1.56 49.05 15.79
C VAL A 82 2.83 48.82 14.95
N GLU A 83 3.79 49.74 14.98
CA GLU A 83 4.98 49.71 14.12
C GLU A 83 6.24 49.09 14.74
N THR A 84 7.18 48.73 13.86
CA THR A 84 8.51 48.21 14.19
C THR A 84 9.57 49.32 14.13
N PRO A 85 10.48 49.41 15.11
CA PRO A 85 11.68 50.26 14.97
C PRO A 85 12.51 49.86 13.74
N PRO A 86 13.21 50.80 13.08
CA PRO A 86 14.11 50.49 11.97
C PRO A 86 15.32 49.66 12.44
N ASP A 87 15.85 48.81 11.55
CA ASP A 87 17.07 48.04 11.79
C ASP A 87 18.27 48.99 12.00
N SER A 88 18.96 48.87 13.13
CA SER A 88 20.20 49.63 13.42
C SER A 88 21.42 49.02 12.70
N GLY A 89 21.26 48.69 11.41
CA GLY A 89 22.19 47.90 10.60
C GLY A 89 22.67 48.58 9.32
N ALA A 90 22.55 49.90 9.24
CA ALA A 90 23.10 50.72 8.16
C ALA A 90 24.29 51.55 8.68
N ASP A 91 25.50 51.19 8.27
CA ASP A 91 26.69 52.04 8.39
C ASP A 91 26.62 53.18 7.37
N ASP A 92 25.78 54.19 7.65
CA ASP A 92 25.91 55.54 7.09
C ASP A 92 25.17 56.55 7.99
N LEU A 93 25.83 56.97 9.08
CA LEU A 93 25.31 57.91 10.07
C LEU A 93 25.38 59.38 9.60
N GLU A 94 24.88 59.68 8.39
CA GLU A 94 24.57 61.05 7.96
C GLU A 94 23.49 61.06 6.86
N LYS A 95 22.38 61.80 7.10
CA LYS A 95 21.21 62.00 6.20
C LYS A 95 20.18 60.85 6.12
N GLN A 96 19.43 60.65 7.20
CA GLN A 96 17.98 60.46 7.09
C GLN A 96 17.25 61.52 7.91
N GLU A 97 16.38 62.28 7.27
CA GLU A 97 15.42 63.15 7.97
C GLU A 97 14.31 62.28 8.57
N TRP A 98 13.97 62.53 9.83
CA TRP A 98 12.92 61.79 10.53
C TRP A 98 11.53 62.28 10.08
N THR A 99 10.82 61.48 9.28
CA THR A 99 9.40 61.71 8.98
C THR A 99 8.53 61.16 10.11
N GLU A 100 8.08 62.03 11.02
CA GLU A 100 7.36 61.71 12.27
C GLU A 100 5.92 61.13 12.10
N SER A 101 5.56 60.54 10.96
CA SER A 101 4.15 60.43 10.52
C SER A 101 3.49 59.04 10.56
N GLU A 102 4.23 57.92 10.51
CA GLU A 102 3.64 56.63 10.10
C GLU A 102 2.88 55.88 11.23
N GLY A 103 3.46 55.74 12.44
CA GLY A 103 2.86 54.99 13.55
C GLY A 103 1.40 55.35 13.93
N PRO A 104 1.04 56.65 14.02
CA PRO A 104 -0.34 57.08 14.20
C PRO A 104 -1.29 56.61 13.08
N GLN A 105 -0.79 56.55 11.85
CA GLN A 105 -1.53 56.18 10.64
C GLN A 105 -1.79 54.67 10.61
N ALA A 106 -0.82 53.84 11.02
CA ALA A 106 -0.99 52.39 11.15
C ALA A 106 -2.10 52.02 12.15
N CYS A 107 -2.07 52.58 13.36
CA CYS A 107 -3.12 52.33 14.37
C CYS A 107 -4.51 52.78 13.90
N MET A 108 -4.61 54.00 13.35
CA MET A 108 -5.87 54.52 12.81
C MET A 108 -6.42 53.68 11.66
N GLY A 109 -5.57 53.07 10.83
CA GLY A 109 -5.98 52.14 9.78
C GLY A 109 -6.75 50.93 10.35
N VAL A 110 -6.20 50.27 11.38
CA VAL A 110 -6.83 49.08 11.98
C VAL A 110 -8.20 49.40 12.57
N VAL A 111 -8.32 50.47 13.36
CA VAL A 111 -9.61 50.85 13.97
C VAL A 111 -10.61 51.41 12.98
N THR A 112 -10.17 51.93 11.82
CA THR A 112 -11.06 52.33 10.73
C THR A 112 -11.72 51.11 10.10
N VAL A 113 -10.93 50.10 9.69
CA VAL A 113 -11.46 48.85 9.11
C VAL A 113 -12.37 48.12 10.10
N LEU A 114 -12.03 48.08 11.40
CA LEU A 114 -12.91 47.50 12.44
C LEU A 114 -14.21 48.29 12.63
N SER A 115 -14.14 49.63 12.63
CA SER A 115 -15.33 50.49 12.71
C SER A 115 -16.23 50.30 11.48
N ASP A 116 -15.64 50.14 10.29
CA ASP A 116 -16.38 49.92 9.05
C ASP A 116 -17.11 48.57 9.05
N VAL A 117 -16.43 47.47 9.46
CA VAL A 117 -17.08 46.15 9.60
C VAL A 117 -18.24 46.19 10.61
N ILE A 118 -18.10 46.95 11.72
CA ILE A 118 -19.17 47.09 12.72
C ILE A 118 -20.31 47.98 12.20
N ARG A 119 -20.03 49.01 11.38
CA ARG A 119 -21.05 49.89 10.80
C ARG A 119 -22.05 49.17 9.90
N HIS A 120 -21.67 48.06 9.28
CA HIS A 120 -22.59 47.19 8.55
C HIS A 120 -23.71 46.62 9.44
N PHE A 121 -23.44 46.45 10.74
CA PHE A 121 -24.41 46.00 11.75
C PHE A 121 -25.02 47.17 12.54
N ASN A 122 -24.28 48.28 12.74
CA ASN A 122 -24.78 49.52 13.34
C ASN A 122 -24.31 50.77 12.58
N PRO A 123 -25.12 51.32 11.66
CA PRO A 123 -24.79 52.55 10.93
C PRO A 123 -24.56 53.78 11.83
N SER A 124 -24.92 53.72 13.11
CA SER A 124 -24.79 54.82 14.08
C SER A 124 -23.44 54.88 14.82
N VAL A 125 -22.47 54.03 14.44
CA VAL A 125 -21.12 53.98 15.04
C VAL A 125 -20.33 55.26 14.73
N LEU A 126 -19.74 55.83 15.78
CA LEU A 126 -18.98 57.07 15.75
C LEU A 126 -17.66 56.91 14.98
N ARG A 127 -16.96 58.02 14.72
CA ARG A 127 -15.60 57.96 14.18
C ARG A 127 -14.68 57.25 15.18
N PRO A 128 -13.80 56.33 14.74
CA PRO A 128 -12.91 55.61 15.63
C PRO A 128 -11.83 56.54 16.20
N ILE A 129 -11.26 56.14 17.34
CA ILE A 129 -10.23 56.91 18.06
C ILE A 129 -9.00 56.02 18.29
N CYS A 130 -7.81 56.40 17.80
CA CYS A 130 -6.56 55.89 18.35
C CYS A 130 -5.78 57.01 19.05
N SER A 131 -5.19 56.70 20.20
CA SER A 131 -4.34 57.62 20.97
C SER A 131 -2.90 57.08 21.05
N PRO A 132 -2.11 57.18 19.96
CA PRO A 132 -0.71 56.73 19.95
C PRO A 132 0.17 57.62 20.83
N GLY A 133 1.17 57.02 21.47
CA GLY A 133 2.07 57.69 22.41
C GLY A 133 2.94 58.77 21.77
N LYS A 134 2.98 59.97 22.39
CA LYS A 134 3.82 61.11 21.98
C LYS A 134 5.18 61.05 22.69
N GLY A 135 5.96 60.00 22.43
CA GLY A 135 7.22 59.70 23.13
C GLY A 135 8.46 59.76 22.24
N VAL A 136 9.28 60.81 22.40
CA VAL A 136 10.58 60.98 21.70
C VAL A 136 11.74 60.25 22.45
N VAL A 137 11.44 59.56 23.56
CA VAL A 137 12.40 58.86 24.42
C VAL A 137 11.82 57.50 24.82
N PRO A 138 12.60 56.40 24.81
CA PRO A 138 12.12 55.07 25.18
C PRO A 138 11.90 54.96 26.71
N HIS A 139 10.75 55.43 27.18
CA HIS A 139 10.24 55.08 28.49
C HIS A 139 9.70 53.63 28.52
N ASN A 140 9.55 53.10 29.72
CA ASN A 140 9.09 51.72 29.95
C ASN A 140 7.66 51.56 29.41
N GLY A 141 7.46 50.74 28.36
CA GLY A 141 6.26 50.81 27.50
C GLY A 141 4.90 50.62 28.20
N ALA A 142 4.90 50.00 29.38
CA ALA A 142 3.74 49.89 30.26
C ALA A 142 3.23 51.25 30.80
N GLU A 143 4.13 52.20 31.02
CA GLU A 143 3.82 53.52 31.59
C GLU A 143 3.28 54.48 30.51
N ASP A 144 3.77 54.35 29.27
CA ASP A 144 3.22 55.00 28.08
C ASP A 144 1.79 54.49 27.77
N LEU A 145 1.56 53.17 27.77
CA LEU A 145 0.21 52.59 27.62
C LEU A 145 -0.78 53.06 28.68
N TRP A 146 -0.33 53.30 29.92
CA TRP A 146 -1.16 53.89 31.00
C TRP A 146 -1.50 55.37 30.74
N ILE A 147 -0.58 56.15 30.17
CA ILE A 147 -0.83 57.54 29.76
C ILE A 147 -1.81 57.59 28.59
N GLN A 148 -1.61 56.74 27.57
CA GLN A 148 -2.51 56.63 26.42
C GLN A 148 -3.92 56.20 26.85
N ALA A 149 -4.06 55.25 27.78
CA ALA A 149 -5.36 54.86 28.32
C ALA A 149 -6.08 56.04 29.00
N LYS A 150 -5.36 56.89 29.75
CA LYS A 150 -5.94 58.11 30.33
C LYS A 150 -6.35 59.14 29.28
N GLU A 151 -5.56 59.34 28.22
CA GLU A 151 -5.93 60.24 27.13
C GLU A 151 -7.14 59.71 26.35
N LEU A 152 -7.24 58.40 26.10
CA LEU A 152 -8.42 57.78 25.50
C LEU A 152 -9.66 57.94 26.40
N VAL A 153 -9.56 57.67 27.71
CA VAL A 153 -10.66 57.90 28.68
C VAL A 153 -11.12 59.36 28.66
N ARG A 154 -10.17 60.31 28.65
CA ARG A 154 -10.46 61.75 28.55
C ARG A 154 -11.19 62.08 27.23
N SER A 155 -10.67 61.61 26.10
CA SER A 155 -11.26 61.83 24.78
C SER A 155 -12.68 61.24 24.67
N MET A 156 -12.92 60.05 25.23
CA MET A 156 -14.26 59.45 25.28
C MET A 156 -15.23 60.23 26.17
N LYS A 157 -14.78 60.85 27.27
CA LYS A 157 -15.61 61.70 28.15
C LYS A 157 -15.88 63.09 27.56
N GLU A 158 -15.00 63.61 26.73
CA GLU A 158 -15.16 64.88 26.02
C GLU A 158 -16.04 64.77 24.75
N ASN A 159 -16.28 63.57 24.24
CA ASN A 159 -17.04 63.34 23.01
C ASN A 159 -18.55 63.45 23.23
N GLN A 160 -19.12 64.61 22.88
CA GLN A 160 -20.55 64.93 22.98
C GLN A 160 -21.50 64.00 22.17
N GLN A 161 -20.98 63.14 21.28
CA GLN A 161 -21.78 62.19 20.49
C GLN A 161 -21.85 60.78 21.11
N LEU A 162 -21.20 60.56 22.26
CA LEU A 162 -21.16 59.31 22.99
C LEU A 162 -21.82 59.46 24.36
N ASP A 163 -22.81 58.61 24.69
CA ASP A 163 -23.19 58.43 26.09
C ASP A 163 -22.09 57.59 26.78
N PHE A 164 -21.17 58.29 27.43
CA PHE A 164 -20.04 57.66 28.10
C PHE A 164 -20.46 56.62 29.15
N GLN A 165 -21.68 56.67 29.71
CA GLN A 165 -22.18 55.69 30.67
C GLN A 165 -22.92 54.53 29.99
N ASN A 166 -23.79 54.82 29.02
CA ASN A 166 -24.75 53.86 28.48
C ASN A 166 -24.41 53.21 27.14
N ASP A 167 -23.54 53.80 26.32
CA ASP A 167 -23.13 53.21 25.05
C ASP A 167 -22.07 52.10 25.24
N TRP A 168 -22.02 51.11 24.33
CA TRP A 168 -20.98 50.07 24.33
C TRP A 168 -19.74 50.49 23.52
N LYS A 169 -18.55 50.24 24.08
CA LYS A 169 -17.25 50.56 23.47
C LYS A 169 -16.47 49.28 23.19
N LEU A 170 -15.86 49.20 22.00
CA LEU A 170 -14.83 48.22 21.67
C LEU A 170 -13.47 48.90 21.74
N ILE A 171 -12.59 48.45 22.64
CA ILE A 171 -11.24 49.02 22.83
C ILE A 171 -10.21 47.96 22.48
N THR A 172 -9.20 48.31 21.68
CA THR A 172 -8.09 47.41 21.33
C THR A 172 -6.77 47.94 21.88
N VAL A 173 -6.12 47.13 22.71
CA VAL A 173 -4.82 47.44 23.31
C VAL A 173 -3.75 46.63 22.59
N PHE A 174 -2.90 47.31 21.82
CA PHE A 174 -1.70 46.73 21.23
C PHE A 174 -0.54 46.83 22.22
N PHE A 175 0.18 45.74 22.45
CA PHE A 175 1.40 45.74 23.26
C PHE A 175 2.48 44.84 22.65
N SER A 176 3.73 45.11 23.03
CA SER A 176 4.90 44.36 22.62
C SER A 176 5.80 44.09 23.82
N ASN A 177 6.13 42.83 24.07
CA ASN A 177 7.06 42.39 25.10
C ASN A 177 8.49 42.48 24.55
N THR A 178 9.25 43.47 25.01
CA THR A 178 10.66 43.69 24.61
C THR A 178 11.58 42.56 25.05
N SER A 179 11.19 41.73 26.02
CA SER A 179 11.95 40.55 26.43
C SER A 179 11.65 39.34 25.54
N GLN A 180 12.54 39.04 24.60
CA GLN A 180 12.41 37.92 23.64
C GLN A 180 12.39 36.53 24.31
N CYS A 181 12.67 36.46 25.61
CA CYS A 181 12.77 35.26 26.44
C CYS A 181 11.49 34.41 26.46
N HIS A 182 10.32 35.02 26.26
CA HIS A 182 9.02 34.34 26.28
C HIS A 182 8.82 33.30 25.16
N LEU A 183 9.64 33.33 24.11
CA LEU A 183 9.66 32.37 23.00
C LEU A 183 10.65 31.21 23.21
N CYS A 184 11.32 31.12 24.35
CA CYS A 184 12.36 30.13 24.61
C CYS A 184 11.87 29.07 25.63
N PRO A 185 11.99 27.77 25.32
CA PRO A 185 11.42 26.70 26.14
C PRO A 185 12.12 26.62 27.50
N SER A 186 11.45 27.15 28.53
CA SER A 186 11.96 27.19 29.90
C SER A 186 10.81 27.24 30.91
N ALA A 187 11.06 26.73 32.12
CA ALA A 187 10.12 26.82 33.24
C ALA A 187 9.88 28.25 33.77
N GLN A 188 10.45 29.27 33.11
CA GLN A 188 10.25 30.69 33.44
C GLN A 188 9.14 31.35 32.61
N GLN A 189 8.56 30.66 31.61
CA GLN A 189 7.55 31.24 30.71
C GLN A 189 6.35 31.82 31.47
N GLN A 190 5.85 31.13 32.51
CA GLN A 190 4.79 31.65 33.37
C GLN A 190 5.22 32.93 34.10
N ARG A 191 6.47 33.02 34.57
CA ARG A 191 7.01 34.24 35.21
C ARG A 191 7.11 35.41 34.23
N HIS A 192 7.46 35.16 32.97
CA HIS A 192 7.48 36.19 31.93
C HIS A 192 6.06 36.71 31.64
N VAL A 193 5.06 35.83 31.50
CA VAL A 193 3.66 36.25 31.29
C VAL A 193 3.11 37.00 32.52
N THR A 194 3.38 36.53 33.74
CA THR A 194 3.03 37.27 34.96
C THR A 194 3.70 38.64 35.00
N SER A 195 5.00 38.75 34.69
CA SER A 195 5.71 40.04 34.69
C SER A 195 5.17 41.01 33.64
N SER A 196 4.82 40.55 32.43
CA SER A 196 4.15 41.36 31.42
C SER A 196 2.71 41.73 31.82
N MET A 197 2.02 40.89 32.59
CA MET A 197 0.73 41.24 33.17
C MET A 197 0.86 42.26 34.30
N ASP A 198 1.85 42.16 35.19
CA ASP A 198 2.11 43.13 36.25
C ASP A 198 2.39 44.52 35.67
N GLN A 199 3.11 44.57 34.55
CA GLN A 199 3.31 45.76 33.73
C GLN A 199 1.98 46.33 33.18
N LEU A 200 1.18 45.51 32.49
CA LEU A 200 -0.10 45.94 31.91
C LEU A 200 -1.20 46.21 32.95
N THR A 201 -1.08 45.69 34.17
CA THR A 201 -2.14 45.73 35.20
C THR A 201 -2.56 47.15 35.54
N ARG A 202 -1.63 48.12 35.59
CA ARG A 202 -2.00 49.53 35.80
C ARG A 202 -2.95 50.04 34.71
N MET A 203 -2.61 49.81 33.44
CA MET A 203 -3.42 50.23 32.29
C MET A 203 -4.80 49.55 32.30
N LEU A 204 -4.85 48.23 32.54
CA LEU A 204 -6.11 47.49 32.63
C LEU A 204 -6.99 47.97 33.81
N ASP A 205 -6.39 48.33 34.95
CA ASP A 205 -7.14 48.89 36.09
C ASP A 205 -7.75 50.25 35.80
N CYS A 206 -7.09 51.15 35.03
CA CYS A 206 -7.73 52.39 34.57
C CYS A 206 -8.97 52.09 33.73
N LEU A 207 -8.83 51.24 32.70
CA LEU A 207 -9.94 50.92 31.81
C LEU A 207 -11.11 50.28 32.58
N HIS A 208 -10.81 49.36 33.50
CA HIS A 208 -11.80 48.66 34.31
C HIS A 208 -12.52 49.55 35.34
N GLN A 209 -11.85 50.59 35.87
CA GLN A 209 -12.42 51.52 36.86
C GLN A 209 -13.15 52.70 36.20
N GLU A 210 -12.64 53.20 35.06
CA GLU A 210 -13.12 54.43 34.44
C GLU A 210 -14.06 54.23 33.25
N VAL A 211 -14.05 53.06 32.58
CA VAL A 211 -14.82 52.83 31.34
C VAL A 211 -15.95 51.81 31.56
N PRO A 212 -17.20 52.28 31.80
CA PRO A 212 -18.35 51.39 31.84
C PRO A 212 -18.70 50.89 30.43
N LYS A 213 -19.25 49.66 30.34
CA LYS A 213 -19.70 49.03 29.09
C LYS A 213 -18.62 48.94 28.02
N ALA A 214 -17.54 48.22 28.33
CA ALA A 214 -16.43 48.01 27.40
C ALA A 214 -16.13 46.52 27.14
N PHE A 215 -15.87 46.19 25.89
CA PHE A 215 -15.17 44.96 25.48
C PHE A 215 -13.74 45.36 25.12
N VAL A 216 -12.74 44.74 25.75
CA VAL A 216 -11.33 45.06 25.54
C VAL A 216 -10.61 43.89 24.88
N ASN A 217 -10.13 44.11 23.66
CA ASN A 217 -9.16 43.24 22.98
C ASN A 217 -7.77 43.51 23.54
N LEU A 218 -7.07 42.49 24.01
CA LEU A 218 -5.62 42.57 24.30
C LEU A 218 -4.85 41.83 23.20
N VAL A 219 -3.98 42.55 22.48
CA VAL A 219 -3.28 42.09 21.28
C VAL A 219 -1.77 42.16 21.47
N ASP A 220 -1.09 41.02 21.40
CA ASP A 220 0.37 40.94 21.48
C ASP A 220 0.99 40.96 20.07
N LEU A 221 1.86 41.93 19.80
CA LEU A 221 2.58 42.08 18.53
C LEU A 221 4.01 41.50 18.55
N SER A 222 4.46 40.94 19.67
CA SER A 222 5.85 40.46 19.87
C SER A 222 6.28 39.40 18.85
N GLY A 223 5.35 38.54 18.40
CA GLY A 223 5.62 37.50 17.41
C GLY A 223 5.84 38.01 15.98
N VAL A 224 5.58 39.30 15.72
CA VAL A 224 5.54 39.90 14.38
C VAL A 224 6.90 40.50 13.98
N LEU A 225 7.74 40.88 14.96
CA LEU A 225 9.05 41.54 14.82
C LEU A 225 10.18 40.70 14.15
N ARG A 226 9.89 39.48 13.67
CA ARG A 226 10.91 38.45 13.34
C ARG A 226 11.48 38.56 11.92
N GLY A 227 11.66 39.78 11.42
CA GLY A 227 11.92 40.08 10.00
C GLY A 227 13.40 40.20 9.58
N SER A 228 14.31 40.59 10.47
CA SER A 228 15.73 40.83 10.14
C SER A 228 16.67 39.68 10.56
N HIS A 229 17.84 39.62 9.89
CA HIS A 229 18.75 38.49 9.91
C HIS A 229 19.74 38.49 11.09
N TRP A 230 20.22 37.30 11.45
CA TRP A 230 21.30 37.11 12.41
C TRP A 230 22.65 37.57 11.85
N HIS A 231 23.22 38.65 12.39
CA HIS A 231 24.66 38.90 12.37
C HIS A 231 25.17 39.22 13.77
N GLN A 232 26.35 38.70 14.11
CA GLN A 232 27.01 38.95 15.40
C GLN A 232 27.67 40.33 15.37
N GLY A 233 27.02 41.32 15.97
CA GLY A 233 27.53 42.68 16.16
C GLY A 233 27.61 43.07 17.64
N THR A 234 28.66 43.81 17.99
CA THR A 234 29.06 44.29 19.33
C THR A 234 27.91 44.81 20.23
N PRO A 235 27.88 44.49 21.54
CA PRO A 235 26.83 44.96 22.44
C PRO A 235 26.97 46.45 22.81
N LEU A 236 25.83 47.14 22.93
CA LEU A 236 25.72 48.48 23.52
C LEU A 236 24.64 48.49 24.63
N SER A 237 24.92 49.28 25.68
CA SER A 237 24.16 49.44 26.93
C SER A 237 24.07 48.22 27.88
N PRO A 238 24.06 48.41 29.21
CA PRO A 238 24.43 47.36 30.17
C PRO A 238 23.27 46.83 31.04
N THR A 239 22.02 47.19 30.76
CA THR A 239 20.88 47.06 31.69
C THR A 239 19.84 45.98 31.35
N ALA A 240 20.05 45.21 30.28
CA ALA A 240 19.21 44.06 29.94
C ALA A 240 20.09 42.81 29.76
N GLU A 241 19.81 41.73 30.50
CA GLU A 241 20.49 40.44 30.29
C GLU A 241 20.10 39.86 28.92
N PRO A 242 21.06 39.58 28.02
CA PRO A 242 20.73 38.95 26.73
C PRO A 242 20.28 37.50 26.96
N CYS A 243 19.00 37.21 26.70
CA CYS A 243 18.45 35.86 26.84
C CYS A 243 19.11 34.86 25.89
N ARG A 244 20.12 34.13 26.39
CA ARG A 244 20.89 33.10 25.68
C ARG A 244 20.07 31.82 25.44
N CYS A 245 19.10 31.91 24.53
CA CYS A 245 18.36 30.74 24.06
C CYS A 245 19.29 29.84 23.23
N SER A 246 19.42 28.57 23.60
CA SER A 246 20.50 27.70 23.14
C SER A 246 20.27 27.06 21.77
N GLY A 247 20.65 27.80 20.73
CA GLY A 247 20.78 27.31 19.35
C GLY A 247 19.53 27.49 18.49
N GLU A 248 19.58 26.94 17.27
CA GLU A 248 18.47 27.01 16.31
C GLU A 248 17.22 26.34 16.88
N THR A 249 16.13 27.11 17.02
CA THR A 249 14.87 26.63 17.56
C THR A 249 14.10 25.88 16.48
N SER A 250 13.94 24.57 16.66
CA SER A 250 13.18 23.72 15.73
C SER A 250 11.75 24.22 15.54
N ARG A 251 11.14 23.87 14.40
CA ARG A 251 9.76 24.23 14.06
C ARG A 251 8.77 23.90 15.18
N LEU A 252 8.87 22.68 15.73
CA LEU A 252 8.09 22.22 16.88
C LEU A 252 8.37 23.06 18.13
N SER A 253 9.64 23.34 18.45
CA SER A 253 10.03 24.17 19.61
C SER A 253 9.40 25.56 19.58
N ARG A 254 9.51 26.26 18.44
CA ARG A 254 8.90 27.59 18.26
C ARG A 254 7.37 27.56 18.42
N VAL A 255 6.71 26.57 17.82
CA VAL A 255 5.25 26.46 17.79
C VAL A 255 4.67 26.03 19.14
N ALA A 256 5.25 25.02 19.80
CA ALA A 256 4.82 24.57 21.12
C ALA A 256 5.03 25.65 22.20
N THR A 257 6.17 26.35 22.16
CA THR A 257 6.45 27.46 23.09
C THR A 257 5.50 28.64 22.85
N GLN A 258 5.17 28.94 21.60
CA GLN A 258 4.19 29.99 21.26
C GLN A 258 2.74 29.62 21.66
N TRP A 259 2.34 28.34 21.54
CA TRP A 259 1.05 27.87 22.04
C TRP A 259 0.95 28.03 23.57
N ALA A 260 1.96 27.56 24.31
CA ALA A 260 1.96 27.64 25.77
C ALA A 260 1.96 29.09 26.30
N TYR A 261 2.56 30.01 25.55
CA TYR A 261 2.48 31.44 25.82
C TYR A 261 1.04 31.98 25.71
N GLN A 262 0.33 31.68 24.62
CA GLN A 262 -1.11 32.01 24.46
C GLN A 262 -1.94 31.39 25.57
N GLU A 263 -1.77 30.09 25.83
CA GLU A 263 -2.56 29.36 26.82
C GLU A 263 -2.36 29.93 28.24
N THR A 264 -1.13 30.34 28.59
CA THR A 264 -0.85 31.04 29.86
C THR A 264 -1.58 32.40 29.93
N TRP A 265 -1.58 33.18 28.85
CA TRP A 265 -2.30 34.47 28.78
C TRP A 265 -3.82 34.29 28.92
N GLU A 266 -4.41 33.32 28.21
CA GLU A 266 -5.84 33.04 28.28
C GLU A 266 -6.27 32.56 29.67
N GLN A 267 -5.53 31.62 30.27
CA GLN A 267 -5.82 31.13 31.63
C GLN A 267 -5.74 32.27 32.67
N LEU A 268 -4.73 33.15 32.56
CA LEU A 268 -4.56 34.27 33.47
C LEU A 268 -5.69 35.31 33.33
N LEU A 269 -6.09 35.66 32.10
CA LEU A 269 -7.15 36.64 31.86
C LEU A 269 -8.55 36.09 32.21
N ALA A 270 -8.81 34.81 31.91
CA ALA A 270 -10.07 34.14 32.29
C ALA A 270 -10.27 34.04 33.81
N SER A 271 -9.17 33.96 34.58
CA SER A 271 -9.19 33.95 36.05
C SER A 271 -9.00 35.32 36.70
N SER A 272 -9.02 36.40 35.91
CA SER A 272 -8.81 37.77 36.41
C SER A 272 -10.12 38.53 36.69
N LYS A 273 -10.06 39.48 37.63
CA LYS A 273 -11.13 40.44 37.97
C LYS A 273 -11.79 41.12 36.76
N TYR A 274 -11.06 41.26 35.65
CA TYR A 274 -11.50 41.94 34.45
C TYR A 274 -12.59 41.20 33.64
N ASN A 275 -12.96 39.97 34.04
CA ASN A 275 -14.01 39.17 33.37
C ASN A 275 -15.16 38.75 34.30
N GLU A 276 -15.19 39.22 35.55
CA GLU A 276 -16.24 38.88 36.52
C GLU A 276 -17.54 39.66 36.29
N GLN A 277 -17.40 40.94 35.92
CA GLN A 277 -18.50 41.91 35.82
C GLN A 277 -19.30 41.77 34.52
N LYS A 278 -20.59 42.11 34.56
CA LYS A 278 -21.43 42.17 33.35
C LYS A 278 -21.07 43.31 32.40
N SER A 279 -20.40 44.35 32.90
CA SER A 279 -20.13 45.63 32.23
C SER A 279 -18.76 45.73 31.54
N PHE A 280 -17.86 44.77 31.78
CA PHE A 280 -16.46 44.85 31.34
C PHE A 280 -15.90 43.43 31.09
N ALA A 281 -15.16 43.26 29.99
CA ALA A 281 -14.42 42.03 29.69
C ALA A 281 -13.08 42.38 29.03
N VAL A 282 -12.01 41.68 29.41
CA VAL A 282 -10.71 41.71 28.71
C VAL A 282 -10.46 40.34 28.11
N VAL A 283 -10.36 40.27 26.79
CA VAL A 283 -10.21 39.02 26.04
C VAL A 283 -8.90 39.05 25.26
N PHE A 284 -8.07 38.02 25.43
CA PHE A 284 -6.88 37.85 24.60
C PHE A 284 -7.28 37.60 23.15
N GLN A 285 -6.61 38.30 22.23
CA GLN A 285 -6.76 38.12 20.81
C GLN A 285 -5.40 37.67 20.24
N PRO A 286 -5.17 36.35 20.12
CA PRO A 286 -3.89 35.82 19.69
C PRO A 286 -3.64 36.17 18.22
N PHE A 287 -2.46 36.71 17.90
CA PHE A 287 -2.11 37.15 16.56
C PHE A 287 -0.95 36.32 15.99
N PHE A 288 -1.21 35.60 14.89
CA PHE A 288 -0.24 34.68 14.29
C PHE A 288 -0.03 34.93 12.81
N TYR A 289 1.13 35.47 12.43
CA TYR A 289 1.47 35.56 11.01
C TYR A 289 1.69 34.16 10.39
N GLU A 290 1.35 33.99 9.11
CA GLU A 290 1.68 32.76 8.36
C GLU A 290 3.13 32.82 7.89
N GLY A 291 4.05 32.69 8.85
CA GLY A 291 5.51 32.71 8.66
C GLY A 291 6.05 31.52 7.86
N ALA A 292 5.78 31.52 6.55
CA ALA A 292 6.71 31.02 5.57
C ALA A 292 8.02 31.84 5.61
N LEU A 293 9.11 31.30 5.04
CA LEU A 293 10.29 32.11 4.75
C LEU A 293 9.91 33.24 3.78
N PRO A 294 10.51 34.45 3.89
CA PRO A 294 10.30 35.48 2.89
C PRO A 294 10.68 34.97 1.49
N PRO A 295 9.93 35.32 0.43
CA PRO A 295 10.44 35.15 -0.92
C PRO A 295 11.72 35.99 -1.11
N PRO A 296 12.65 35.59 -2.00
CA PRO A 296 13.87 36.33 -2.26
C PRO A 296 13.66 37.72 -2.91
N SER A 297 12.41 38.16 -3.08
CA SER A 297 12.02 39.50 -3.56
C SER A 297 12.03 40.59 -2.47
N GLY A 298 12.22 40.24 -1.19
CA GLY A 298 12.49 41.21 -0.12
C GLY A 298 11.28 42.02 0.41
N GLU A 299 10.06 41.76 -0.05
CA GLU A 299 8.85 42.47 0.40
C GLU A 299 8.53 42.17 1.88
N ARG A 300 8.43 43.22 2.70
CA ARG A 300 8.16 43.14 4.15
C ARG A 300 6.67 42.85 4.42
N PRO A 301 6.29 41.74 5.09
CA PRO A 301 4.88 41.33 5.20
C PRO A 301 3.97 42.17 6.14
N LEU A 302 4.43 43.27 6.73
CA LEU A 302 3.76 43.91 7.88
C LEU A 302 2.74 45.00 7.54
N GLN A 303 2.69 45.50 6.31
CA GLN A 303 2.17 46.85 6.03
C GLN A 303 0.68 46.95 5.63
N ASP A 304 -0.15 45.96 5.99
CA ASP A 304 -1.61 46.05 5.76
C ASP A 304 -2.44 46.02 7.07
N PRO A 305 -2.84 47.20 7.59
CA PRO A 305 -3.78 47.32 8.71
C PRO A 305 -5.12 46.61 8.49
N THR A 306 -5.54 46.40 7.23
CA THR A 306 -6.78 45.69 6.87
C THR A 306 -6.71 44.23 7.27
N VAL A 307 -5.59 43.56 7.00
CA VAL A 307 -5.39 42.14 7.39
C VAL A 307 -5.38 41.99 8.91
N LEU A 308 -4.72 42.91 9.63
CA LEU A 308 -4.74 42.93 11.10
C LEU A 308 -6.16 43.13 11.65
N ALA A 309 -6.93 44.07 11.10
CA ALA A 309 -8.33 44.32 11.46
C ALA A 309 -9.24 43.11 11.19
N LEU A 310 -9.17 42.52 9.98
CA LEU A 310 -10.00 41.36 9.62
C LEU A 310 -9.63 40.09 10.42
N THR A 311 -8.35 39.93 10.79
CA THR A 311 -7.93 38.88 11.73
C THR A 311 -8.57 39.11 13.10
N LEU A 312 -8.49 40.33 13.64
CA LEU A 312 -9.04 40.66 14.96
C LEU A 312 -10.56 40.49 15.01
N TRP A 313 -11.25 40.88 13.93
CA TRP A 313 -12.69 40.64 13.78
C TRP A 313 -13.02 39.15 13.80
N ASN A 314 -12.40 38.34 12.93
CA ASN A 314 -12.67 36.90 12.89
C ASN A 314 -12.33 36.21 14.23
N SER A 315 -11.32 36.70 14.97
CA SER A 315 -10.94 36.22 16.31
C SER A 315 -11.91 36.63 17.43
N MET A 316 -12.67 37.73 17.26
CA MET A 316 -13.82 38.06 18.12
C MET A 316 -15.07 37.21 17.82
N MET A 317 -15.16 36.65 16.60
CA MET A 317 -16.22 35.73 16.15
C MET A 317 -15.91 34.25 16.49
N GLU A 318 -14.85 33.96 17.24
CA GLU A 318 -14.46 32.60 17.66
C GLU A 318 -14.45 32.46 19.19
N PRO A 319 -14.95 31.32 19.76
CA PRO A 319 -14.88 31.06 21.19
C PRO A 319 -13.45 31.15 21.74
N ALA A 320 -13.29 31.79 22.90
CA ALA A 320 -12.04 31.79 23.63
C ALA A 320 -11.58 30.35 23.94
N GLY A 321 -10.29 30.06 23.80
CA GLY A 321 -9.77 28.69 23.86
C GLY A 321 -10.00 27.83 22.61
N GLN A 322 -10.60 28.38 21.55
CA GLN A 322 -10.78 27.76 20.22
C GLN A 322 -10.31 28.67 19.06
N LYS A 323 -9.53 29.72 19.38
CA LYS A 323 -9.03 30.75 18.44
C LYS A 323 -7.84 30.22 17.64
N ASP A 324 -8.12 29.20 16.84
CA ASP A 324 -7.13 28.23 16.35
C ASP A 324 -6.52 28.58 14.98
N GLU A 325 -7.17 29.45 14.19
CA GLU A 325 -6.75 29.74 12.81
C GLU A 325 -6.50 31.24 12.52
N PRO A 326 -5.28 31.62 12.10
CA PRO A 326 -5.03 32.97 11.62
C PRO A 326 -5.65 33.23 10.25
N PHE A 327 -6.02 34.48 10.00
CA PHE A 327 -6.48 34.96 8.70
C PHE A 327 -5.31 34.99 7.70
N SER A 328 -5.42 34.28 6.57
CA SER A 328 -4.41 34.33 5.51
C SER A 328 -4.87 35.26 4.39
N ALA A 329 -4.16 36.37 4.20
CA ALA A 329 -4.44 37.35 3.15
C ALA A 329 -4.37 36.73 1.73
N LYS A 330 -3.51 35.71 1.53
CA LYS A 330 -3.40 34.94 0.29
C LYS A 330 -4.62 34.07 0.01
N GLU A 331 -5.27 33.56 1.06
CA GLU A 331 -6.51 32.77 0.95
C GLU A 331 -7.76 33.67 0.79
N ARG A 332 -7.62 35.01 0.96
CA ARG A 332 -8.73 36.00 0.95
C ARG A 332 -9.96 35.52 1.75
N ARG A 333 -9.73 34.94 2.93
CA ARG A 333 -10.79 34.31 3.74
C ARG A 333 -11.96 35.28 3.94
N PRO A 334 -13.22 34.82 3.83
CA PRO A 334 -14.38 35.67 4.05
C PRO A 334 -14.43 36.19 5.48
N VAL A 335 -15.05 37.36 5.66
CA VAL A 335 -15.32 37.92 6.98
C VAL A 335 -16.37 37.07 7.69
N LYS A 336 -16.10 36.64 8.93
CA LYS A 336 -17.05 35.84 9.72
C LYS A 336 -18.21 36.71 10.18
N CYS A 337 -19.41 36.15 10.10
CA CYS A 337 -20.65 36.81 10.50
C CYS A 337 -21.17 36.18 11.80
N PRO A 338 -21.80 36.95 12.71
CA PRO A 338 -22.52 36.38 13.86
C PRO A 338 -23.61 35.40 13.39
N SER A 339 -23.80 34.30 14.11
CA SER A 339 -24.85 33.33 13.78
C SER A 339 -26.13 33.59 14.59
N GLN A 340 -27.24 32.95 14.21
CA GLN A 340 -28.48 33.02 14.98
C GLN A 340 -28.35 32.39 16.38
N GLU A 341 -27.44 31.42 16.53
CA GLU A 341 -27.15 30.74 17.81
C GLU A 341 -26.16 31.54 18.68
N ASN A 342 -25.20 32.22 18.04
CA ASN A 342 -24.17 33.03 18.69
C ASN A 342 -24.09 34.42 18.02
N PRO A 343 -25.01 35.35 18.34
CA PRO A 343 -25.08 36.69 17.74
C PRO A 343 -24.12 37.72 18.40
N TYR A 344 -23.23 37.28 19.28
CA TYR A 344 -22.43 38.11 20.19
C TYR A 344 -20.92 37.95 20.02
N LEU A 345 -20.14 38.91 20.52
CA LEU A 345 -18.69 38.78 20.66
C LEU A 345 -18.33 37.71 21.71
N PHE A 346 -17.30 36.90 21.44
CA PHE A 346 -16.88 35.86 22.37
C PHE A 346 -15.96 36.39 23.49
N THR A 347 -16.33 36.05 24.72
CA THR A 347 -15.63 36.24 26.00
C THR A 347 -15.40 34.88 26.66
N TYR A 348 -14.50 34.76 27.63
CA TYR A 348 -14.27 33.50 28.34
C TYR A 348 -15.57 32.88 28.91
N ARG A 349 -16.51 33.72 29.37
CA ARG A 349 -17.77 33.29 29.99
C ARG A 349 -18.78 32.70 29.01
N ASN A 350 -19.06 33.37 27.88
CA ASN A 350 -20.00 32.85 26.87
C ASN A 350 -19.37 31.79 25.94
N SER A 351 -18.04 31.64 25.98
CA SER A 351 -17.31 30.53 25.33
C SER A 351 -17.32 29.23 26.14
N ASN A 352 -17.85 29.23 27.38
CA ASN A 352 -17.68 28.15 28.36
C ASN A 352 -16.20 27.76 28.56
N TYR A 353 -15.31 28.75 28.65
CA TYR A 353 -13.87 28.50 28.77
C TYR A 353 -13.52 27.87 30.12
N TRP A 354 -13.01 26.64 30.09
CA TRP A 354 -12.45 25.95 31.25
C TRP A 354 -10.92 25.88 31.14
N PRO A 355 -10.17 26.35 32.16
CA PRO A 355 -8.70 26.20 32.19
C PRO A 355 -8.30 24.70 32.11
N ARG A 356 -7.59 24.33 31.04
CA ARG A 356 -7.36 22.93 30.63
C ARG A 356 -6.58 22.07 31.65
N LEU A 357 -6.01 22.66 32.71
CA LEU A 357 -5.28 21.96 33.77
C LEU A 357 -6.11 21.48 34.97
N LEU A 358 -7.33 21.98 35.18
CA LEU A 358 -8.00 21.83 36.48
C LEU A 358 -8.59 20.42 36.75
N GLU A 359 -8.87 19.63 35.72
CA GLU A 359 -9.31 18.23 35.85
C GLU A 359 -8.17 17.19 35.80
N SER A 360 -6.98 17.56 36.28
CA SER A 360 -5.86 16.62 36.49
C SER A 360 -6.00 15.71 37.72
N ARG A 361 -7.23 15.51 38.23
CA ARG A 361 -7.55 14.56 39.32
C ARG A 361 -7.56 13.11 38.79
N ALA A 362 -6.37 12.51 38.73
CA ALA A 362 -6.14 11.08 38.85
C ALA A 362 -6.99 10.16 37.94
N LYS A 363 -7.02 10.43 36.63
CA LYS A 363 -7.04 9.31 35.68
C LYS A 363 -5.68 8.62 35.76
N LEU A 364 -5.72 7.30 35.98
CA LEU A 364 -4.53 6.47 36.20
C LEU A 364 -3.57 6.57 35.00
N GLU A 365 -2.26 6.41 35.23
CA GLU A 365 -1.34 6.07 34.15
C GLU A 365 -1.80 4.75 33.52
N VAL A 366 -2.31 4.82 32.28
CA VAL A 366 -2.65 3.62 31.52
C VAL A 366 -1.35 2.94 31.12
N ARG A 367 -0.96 1.92 31.89
CA ARG A 367 0.16 1.05 31.53
C ARG A 367 -0.28 0.16 30.37
N ASP A 368 0.02 0.58 29.14
CA ASP A 368 -0.10 -0.22 27.92
C ASP A 368 0.97 -1.34 27.86
N GLY A 369 1.11 -2.06 28.97
CA GLY A 369 1.93 -3.26 29.10
C GLY A 369 1.16 -4.52 28.76
N MET A 370 1.89 -5.61 28.55
CA MET A 370 1.31 -6.92 28.25
C MET A 370 2.17 -8.08 28.77
N GLU A 371 1.66 -9.31 28.65
CA GLU A 371 2.44 -10.53 28.80
C GLU A 371 2.51 -11.27 27.45
N ILE A 372 3.64 -11.90 27.17
CA ILE A 372 3.83 -12.81 26.04
C ILE A 372 4.25 -14.19 26.58
N ARG A 373 3.69 -15.26 26.01
CA ARG A 373 3.96 -16.65 26.44
C ARG A 373 4.19 -17.55 25.22
N CYS A 374 5.33 -17.38 24.58
CA CYS A 374 5.76 -18.22 23.46
C CYS A 374 6.34 -19.55 23.93
N PRO A 375 6.12 -20.66 23.20
CA PRO A 375 6.56 -22.00 23.61
C PRO A 375 8.05 -22.26 23.30
N ASP A 376 8.56 -21.70 22.20
CA ASP A 376 10.01 -21.59 21.94
C ASP A 376 10.47 -20.18 22.28
N LYS A 377 11.53 -20.10 23.08
CA LYS A 377 12.27 -18.87 23.42
C LYS A 377 13.79 -19.07 23.29
N ASP A 378 14.25 -20.25 22.91
CA ASP A 378 15.66 -20.63 22.97
C ASP A 378 16.43 -20.10 21.74
N PRO A 379 17.71 -19.71 21.88
CA PRO A 379 18.57 -19.34 20.76
C PRO A 379 18.83 -20.53 19.81
N SER A 380 19.46 -20.25 18.67
CA SER A 380 19.94 -21.30 17.76
C SER A 380 21.12 -22.06 18.39
N ASP A 381 21.19 -23.37 18.17
CA ASP A 381 22.24 -24.26 18.73
C ASP A 381 23.68 -23.78 18.42
N THR A 382 23.84 -23.08 17.30
CA THR A 382 25.05 -22.33 16.93
C THR A 382 24.65 -20.95 16.43
N ILE A 383 25.50 -19.94 16.63
CA ILE A 383 25.25 -18.56 16.17
C ILE A 383 25.04 -18.60 14.63
N PRO A 384 23.87 -18.19 14.10
CA PRO A 384 23.61 -18.35 12.68
C PRO A 384 24.56 -17.50 11.85
N THR A 385 24.92 -18.01 10.67
CA THR A 385 25.77 -17.34 9.67
C THR A 385 24.95 -16.65 8.57
N SER A 386 23.66 -16.98 8.45
CA SER A 386 22.73 -16.40 7.48
C SER A 386 21.54 -15.78 8.21
N VAL A 387 21.18 -14.55 7.82
CA VAL A 387 20.05 -13.79 8.39
C VAL A 387 18.71 -14.46 8.11
N HIS A 388 18.68 -15.29 7.08
CA HIS A 388 17.53 -16.12 6.66
C HIS A 388 17.29 -17.32 7.60
N ARG A 389 18.12 -17.50 8.64
CA ARG A 389 17.98 -18.50 9.71
C ARG A 389 18.09 -17.89 11.12
N LEU A 390 17.74 -16.61 11.25
CA LEU A 390 17.87 -15.87 12.50
C LEU A 390 16.65 -16.07 13.42
N LYS A 391 16.83 -16.71 14.59
CA LYS A 391 15.81 -16.71 15.65
C LYS A 391 15.79 -15.38 16.40
N LEU A 392 14.69 -15.09 17.09
CA LEU A 392 14.54 -13.89 17.94
C LEU A 392 15.58 -13.81 19.07
N ALA A 393 15.90 -14.94 19.71
CA ALA A 393 16.86 -15.00 20.81
C ALA A 393 18.34 -14.86 20.38
N ASP A 394 18.64 -15.04 19.08
CA ASP A 394 19.99 -14.82 18.53
C ASP A 394 20.36 -13.33 18.44
N ILE A 395 19.35 -12.46 18.39
CA ILE A 395 19.49 -11.00 18.29
C ILE A 395 20.04 -10.46 19.60
N LYS A 396 21.18 -9.77 19.53
CA LYS A 396 21.90 -9.21 20.69
C LYS A 396 21.93 -7.69 20.71
N VAL A 397 21.69 -7.02 19.57
CA VAL A 397 21.78 -5.56 19.44
C VAL A 397 20.54 -5.03 18.74
N ILE A 398 19.94 -3.96 19.27
CA ILE A 398 18.87 -3.22 18.62
C ILE A 398 19.26 -1.74 18.43
N GLY A 399 18.96 -1.18 17.27
CA GLY A 399 19.17 0.24 16.95
C GLY A 399 18.03 0.82 16.09
N ALA A 400 17.98 2.15 15.97
CA ALA A 400 16.96 2.80 15.14
C ALA A 400 17.41 4.11 14.50
N LEU A 401 16.80 4.41 13.35
CA LEU A 401 16.98 5.59 12.51
C LEU A 401 15.61 6.19 12.20
N GLY A 402 15.49 7.52 12.12
CA GLY A 402 14.22 8.17 11.80
C GLY A 402 14.04 9.58 12.33
N ASP A 403 12.76 9.94 12.53
CA ASP A 403 12.32 11.26 12.99
C ASP A 403 11.85 11.28 14.46
N SER A 404 11.01 12.25 14.81
CA SER A 404 10.48 12.47 16.16
C SER A 404 9.59 11.33 16.69
N LEU A 405 8.95 10.54 15.82
CA LEU A 405 8.18 9.36 16.24
C LEU A 405 9.10 8.21 16.65
N THR A 406 10.24 8.04 15.99
CA THR A 406 11.30 7.09 16.41
C THR A 406 12.07 7.59 17.64
N ALA A 407 12.18 8.91 17.83
CA ALA A 407 12.77 9.53 19.03
C ALA A 407 11.84 9.54 20.26
N GLY A 408 10.53 9.30 20.11
CA GLY A 408 9.55 9.31 21.20
C GLY A 408 9.17 10.72 21.69
N ASN A 409 9.11 11.72 20.81
CA ASN A 409 8.64 13.06 21.17
C ASN A 409 7.23 13.02 21.81
N GLY A 410 7.11 13.52 23.04
CA GLY A 410 5.84 13.63 23.74
C GLY A 410 5.18 12.32 24.19
N ALA A 411 5.81 11.16 23.99
CA ALA A 411 5.16 9.87 24.25
C ALA A 411 4.77 9.65 25.73
N GLY A 412 5.51 10.25 26.67
CA GLY A 412 5.20 10.25 28.11
C GLY A 412 4.49 11.51 28.61
N SER A 413 4.07 12.42 27.72
CA SER A 413 3.56 13.74 28.12
C SER A 413 2.13 13.70 28.62
N LYS A 414 1.88 14.41 29.72
CA LYS A 414 0.56 14.52 30.35
C LYS A 414 -0.41 15.32 29.48
N PRO A 415 -1.71 14.93 29.37
CA PRO A 415 -2.72 15.66 28.61
C PRO A 415 -2.70 17.17 28.90
N GLY A 416 -2.79 17.98 27.84
CA GLY A 416 -2.70 19.44 27.89
C GLY A 416 -1.28 20.02 27.94
N ASN A 417 -0.24 19.24 28.28
CA ASN A 417 1.13 19.78 28.38
C ASN A 417 1.86 19.83 27.03
N VAL A 418 1.50 20.78 26.17
CA VAL A 418 2.06 20.95 24.81
C VAL A 418 3.57 21.22 24.81
N LEU A 419 4.12 21.88 25.85
CA LEU A 419 5.58 22.12 25.96
C LEU A 419 6.38 20.83 26.07
N ASP A 420 5.84 19.82 26.74
CA ASP A 420 6.56 18.59 27.04
C ASP A 420 6.65 17.64 25.84
N VAL A 421 5.96 17.94 24.73
CA VAL A 421 6.19 17.28 23.43
C VAL A 421 7.61 17.55 22.91
N LEU A 422 8.30 18.59 23.42
CA LEU A 422 9.72 18.83 23.17
C LEU A 422 10.64 17.81 23.87
N THR A 423 10.13 17.12 24.89
CA THR A 423 10.81 16.01 25.56
C THR A 423 10.78 14.77 24.67
N GLN A 424 11.96 14.24 24.36
CA GLN A 424 12.14 13.00 23.60
C GLN A 424 12.21 11.83 24.57
N TYR A 425 11.09 11.12 24.76
CA TYR A 425 10.97 9.93 25.60
C TYR A 425 11.55 8.70 24.90
N ARG A 426 12.87 8.70 24.74
CA ARG A 426 13.65 7.64 24.10
C ARG A 426 13.29 6.26 24.64
N GLY A 427 13.18 6.13 25.96
CA GLY A 427 12.81 4.89 26.66
C GLY A 427 11.41 4.34 26.36
N LEU A 428 10.50 5.17 25.84
CA LEU A 428 9.16 4.78 25.40
C LEU A 428 9.05 4.61 23.87
N SER A 429 10.14 4.76 23.11
CA SER A 429 10.13 4.59 21.65
C SER A 429 9.67 3.19 21.25
N TRP A 430 8.70 3.10 20.33
CA TRP A 430 8.06 1.84 19.93
C TRP A 430 9.04 0.84 19.33
N SER A 431 10.05 1.34 18.59
CA SER A 431 11.05 0.54 17.89
C SER A 431 12.38 0.38 18.64
N ALA A 432 12.68 1.23 19.64
CA ALA A 432 13.99 1.24 20.30
C ALA A 432 14.00 1.65 21.80
N GLY A 433 12.85 1.89 22.44
CA GLY A 433 12.76 2.18 23.87
C GLY A 433 12.79 0.91 24.73
N GLY A 434 13.46 0.94 25.87
CA GLY A 434 13.58 -0.18 26.81
C GLY A 434 13.34 0.18 28.27
N ASP A 435 12.57 1.24 28.55
CA ASP A 435 12.19 1.56 29.92
C ASP A 435 11.32 0.46 30.54
N GLN A 436 11.48 0.23 31.84
CA GLN A 436 10.73 -0.76 32.62
C GLN A 436 10.80 -2.18 32.01
N ASN A 437 9.65 -2.83 31.84
CA ASN A 437 9.47 -4.20 31.36
C ASN A 437 8.19 -4.30 30.51
N LEU A 438 8.03 -5.41 29.79
CA LEU A 438 6.90 -5.62 28.87
C LEU A 438 5.52 -5.47 29.55
N SER A 439 5.38 -5.87 30.80
CA SER A 439 4.13 -5.74 31.57
C SER A 439 3.80 -4.32 32.06
N SER A 440 4.65 -3.32 31.75
CA SER A 440 4.38 -1.90 31.99
C SER A 440 4.52 -1.02 30.75
N VAL A 441 5.42 -1.36 29.83
CA VAL A 441 5.80 -0.57 28.66
C VAL A 441 6.02 -1.52 27.47
N THR A 442 5.09 -1.56 26.52
CA THR A 442 5.23 -2.39 25.30
C THR A 442 6.05 -1.65 24.24
N THR A 443 7.24 -2.17 23.94
CA THR A 443 8.15 -1.69 22.90
C THR A 443 8.89 -2.88 22.28
N LEU A 444 9.41 -2.76 21.06
CA LEU A 444 10.16 -3.85 20.41
C LEU A 444 11.33 -4.38 21.28
N PRO A 445 12.19 -3.56 21.90
CA PRO A 445 13.21 -4.07 22.83
C PRO A 445 12.63 -4.83 24.02
N ASN A 446 11.50 -4.38 24.60
CA ASN A 446 10.89 -5.08 25.73
C ASN A 446 10.24 -6.40 25.33
N ILE A 447 9.77 -6.55 24.08
CA ILE A 447 9.34 -7.85 23.55
C ILE A 447 10.56 -8.74 23.24
N LEU A 448 11.63 -8.22 22.62
CA LEU A 448 12.86 -8.99 22.36
C LEU A 448 13.56 -9.46 23.64
N ARG A 449 13.51 -8.67 24.72
CA ARG A 449 14.06 -9.04 26.04
C ARG A 449 13.39 -10.26 26.68
N GLU A 450 12.20 -10.65 26.22
CA GLU A 450 11.54 -11.90 26.62
C GLU A 450 12.18 -13.15 26.00
N PHE A 451 13.00 -12.98 24.94
CA PHE A 451 13.75 -14.04 24.25
C PHE A 451 15.25 -13.94 24.58
N ASN A 452 15.82 -12.73 24.54
CA ASN A 452 17.19 -12.46 24.96
C ASN A 452 17.24 -11.36 26.03
N PRO A 453 17.26 -11.70 27.33
CA PRO A 453 17.39 -10.72 28.42
C PRO A 453 18.69 -9.90 28.38
N SER A 454 19.70 -10.34 27.62
CA SER A 454 21.00 -9.66 27.45
C SER A 454 21.07 -8.72 26.24
N LEU A 455 19.92 -8.40 25.62
CA LEU A 455 19.82 -7.45 24.50
C LEU A 455 20.47 -6.09 24.84
N LYS A 456 21.30 -5.58 23.93
CA LYS A 456 21.99 -4.28 24.02
C LYS A 456 21.46 -3.31 22.98
N GLY A 457 21.79 -2.02 23.12
CA GLY A 457 21.52 -0.99 22.10
C GLY A 457 20.25 -0.16 22.31
N PHE A 458 19.26 -0.70 23.03
CA PHE A 458 18.03 0.00 23.34
C PHE A 458 18.26 1.30 24.12
N SER A 459 17.34 2.24 23.94
CA SER A 459 17.36 3.56 24.56
C SER A 459 16.46 3.64 25.80
N VAL A 460 16.79 4.50 26.76
CA VAL A 460 16.15 4.63 28.08
C VAL A 460 15.95 6.09 28.48
N GLY A 461 14.90 6.35 29.26
CA GLY A 461 14.55 7.66 29.79
C GLY A 461 14.32 8.71 28.69
N THR A 462 14.80 9.94 28.95
CA THR A 462 14.60 11.10 28.08
C THR A 462 15.92 11.67 27.57
N GLY A 463 16.01 12.06 26.30
CA GLY A 463 17.22 12.70 25.77
C GLY A 463 17.25 12.88 24.24
N LYS A 464 18.19 13.72 23.78
CA LYS A 464 18.52 13.86 22.35
C LYS A 464 19.38 12.69 21.89
N GLU A 465 19.60 12.57 20.59
CA GLU A 465 20.49 11.58 19.96
C GLU A 465 21.93 11.59 20.54
N ASN A 466 22.39 12.73 21.06
CA ASN A 466 23.66 12.93 21.78
C ASN A 466 23.62 12.51 23.27
N SER A 467 22.45 12.30 23.86
CA SER A 467 22.31 11.95 25.28
C SER A 467 22.63 10.47 25.51
N PRO A 468 23.32 10.08 26.61
CA PRO A 468 23.66 8.68 26.87
C PRO A 468 22.46 7.72 26.82
N GLY A 469 21.28 8.17 27.30
CA GLY A 469 20.05 7.39 27.24
C GLY A 469 19.50 7.11 25.83
N ALA A 470 19.90 7.85 24.80
CA ALA A 470 19.47 7.55 23.42
C ALA A 470 20.23 6.36 22.81
N PHE A 471 21.45 6.07 23.29
CA PHE A 471 22.32 4.97 22.84
C PHE A 471 22.27 4.68 21.32
N LEU A 472 21.72 3.56 20.85
CA LEU A 472 21.64 3.25 19.40
C LEU A 472 20.32 3.69 18.72
N ASN A 473 19.44 4.40 19.42
CA ASN A 473 18.33 5.14 18.83
C ASN A 473 18.86 6.51 18.33
N GLN A 474 19.31 6.55 17.08
CA GLN A 474 19.94 7.72 16.45
C GLN A 474 18.96 8.54 15.60
N ALA A 475 17.65 8.33 15.78
CA ALA A 475 16.61 9.17 15.21
C ALA A 475 16.66 10.62 15.74
N VAL A 476 16.30 11.60 14.91
CA VAL A 476 16.41 13.04 15.21
C VAL A 476 15.09 13.75 14.97
N ALA A 477 14.60 14.49 15.96
CA ALA A 477 13.31 15.17 15.88
C ALA A 477 13.27 16.22 14.75
N GLY A 478 12.33 16.07 13.81
CA GLY A 478 12.21 16.92 12.62
C GLY A 478 13.06 16.49 11.42
N ALA A 479 13.78 15.36 11.49
CA ALA A 479 14.53 14.79 10.37
C ALA A 479 13.63 14.40 9.20
N ARG A 480 14.20 14.46 8.00
CA ARG A 480 13.62 14.09 6.70
C ARG A 480 14.46 12.99 6.06
N ALA A 481 14.04 12.42 4.93
CA ALA A 481 14.78 11.33 4.29
C ALA A 481 16.25 11.69 3.99
N GLU A 482 16.52 12.94 3.60
CA GLU A 482 17.87 13.46 3.33
C GLU A 482 18.83 13.45 4.54
N ASP A 483 18.30 13.41 5.77
CA ASP A 483 19.08 13.45 7.01
C ASP A 483 19.54 12.03 7.45
N LEU A 484 18.93 10.97 6.91
CA LEU A 484 19.20 9.57 7.29
C LEU A 484 20.65 9.10 7.09
N PRO A 485 21.40 9.48 6.03
CA PRO A 485 22.78 9.02 5.85
C PRO A 485 23.72 9.43 6.99
N VAL A 486 23.45 10.58 7.63
CA VAL A 486 24.21 11.06 8.79
C VAL A 486 23.88 10.23 10.04
N GLN A 487 22.60 9.90 10.25
CA GLN A 487 22.19 9.01 11.33
C GLN A 487 22.76 7.59 11.15
N ALA A 488 22.75 7.06 9.92
CA ALA A 488 23.29 5.75 9.58
C ALA A 488 24.80 5.66 9.84
N ARG A 489 25.59 6.64 9.36
CA ARG A 489 27.03 6.78 9.67
C ARG A 489 27.29 6.69 11.16
N ARG A 490 26.58 7.51 11.93
CA ARG A 490 26.75 7.61 13.38
C ARG A 490 26.32 6.35 14.14
N LEU A 491 25.25 5.67 13.71
CA LEU A 491 24.85 4.38 14.26
C LEU A 491 25.94 3.33 14.05
N VAL A 492 26.54 3.28 12.86
CA VAL A 492 27.69 2.42 12.56
C VAL A 492 28.88 2.74 13.46
N ASP A 493 29.24 4.01 13.61
CA ASP A 493 30.38 4.42 14.45
C ASP A 493 30.16 4.11 15.94
N LEU A 494 28.94 4.28 16.46
CA LEU A 494 28.59 3.90 17.84
C LEU A 494 28.69 2.38 18.06
N MET A 495 28.20 1.57 17.12
CA MET A 495 28.31 0.11 17.20
C MET A 495 29.75 -0.40 17.06
N LYS A 496 30.63 0.30 16.33
CA LYS A 496 32.05 -0.05 16.21
C LYS A 496 32.87 0.31 17.47
N ASN A 497 32.53 1.41 18.15
CA ASN A 497 33.32 1.93 19.27
C ASN A 497 32.86 1.44 20.65
N TYR A 498 31.68 0.80 20.75
CA TYR A 498 31.15 0.31 22.02
C TYR A 498 31.65 -1.11 22.33
N MET A 499 32.66 -1.22 23.21
CA MET A 499 33.38 -2.46 23.56
C MET A 499 32.51 -3.67 23.91
N ASP A 500 31.31 -3.44 24.42
CA ASP A 500 30.36 -4.48 24.83
C ASP A 500 29.54 -5.07 23.66
N ILE A 501 29.68 -4.56 22.43
CA ILE A 501 29.10 -5.12 21.20
C ILE A 501 30.23 -5.73 20.38
N ASN A 502 30.13 -7.03 20.06
CA ASN A 502 30.99 -7.60 19.03
C ASN A 502 30.46 -7.15 17.66
N PHE A 503 31.06 -6.10 17.11
CA PHE A 503 30.63 -5.51 15.85
C PHE A 503 30.59 -6.51 14.69
N GLN A 504 31.41 -7.58 14.70
CA GLN A 504 31.42 -8.61 13.66
C GLN A 504 30.43 -9.75 13.93
N GLU A 505 30.39 -10.28 15.15
CA GLU A 505 29.71 -11.56 15.45
C GLU A 505 28.30 -11.44 16.05
N ASP A 506 27.94 -10.30 16.64
CA ASP A 506 26.63 -10.16 17.29
C ASP A 506 25.53 -9.83 16.27
N TRP A 507 24.39 -10.50 16.33
CA TRP A 507 23.26 -10.18 15.45
C TRP A 507 22.55 -8.89 15.85
N LYS A 508 22.34 -8.03 14.87
CA LYS A 508 21.80 -6.67 15.00
C LYS A 508 20.45 -6.58 14.32
N ILE A 509 19.48 -5.92 14.95
CA ILE A 509 18.23 -5.50 14.32
C ILE A 509 18.14 -3.97 14.30
N ILE A 510 17.90 -3.39 13.12
CA ILE A 510 17.89 -1.93 12.93
C ILE A 510 16.53 -1.54 12.36
N THR A 511 15.84 -0.59 13.01
CA THR A 511 14.54 -0.09 12.51
C THR A 511 14.68 1.31 11.93
N LEU A 512 14.33 1.46 10.65
CA LEU A 512 14.31 2.72 9.91
C LEU A 512 12.86 3.10 9.62
N PHE A 513 12.44 4.28 10.09
CA PHE A 513 11.13 4.87 9.82
C PHE A 513 11.28 6.38 9.60
N ILE A 514 10.80 6.89 8.46
CA ILE A 514 10.95 8.29 8.06
C ILE A 514 9.80 8.73 7.14
N GLY A 515 9.62 10.04 6.97
CA GLY A 515 8.86 10.63 5.87
C GLY A 515 7.71 11.53 6.27
N GLY A 516 7.37 11.60 7.56
CA GLY A 516 6.33 12.51 8.05
C GLY A 516 6.70 13.97 7.75
N ASN A 517 7.93 14.36 8.08
CA ASN A 517 8.43 15.72 7.81
C ASN A 517 8.54 16.04 6.31
N ASP A 518 8.86 15.07 5.46
CA ASP A 518 8.90 15.23 4.00
C ASP A 518 7.48 15.49 3.44
N LEU A 519 6.49 14.67 3.81
CA LEU A 519 5.09 14.86 3.41
C LEU A 519 4.48 16.16 3.96
N CYS A 520 4.83 16.53 5.19
CA CYS A 520 4.42 17.81 5.79
C CYS A 520 5.05 19.05 5.11
N ASN A 521 5.99 18.89 4.16
CA ASN A 521 6.68 19.98 3.48
C ASN A 521 6.71 19.90 1.94
N VAL A 522 6.23 18.82 1.30
CA VAL A 522 6.28 18.67 -0.17
C VAL A 522 5.56 19.78 -0.94
N CYS A 523 4.52 20.39 -0.37
CA CYS A 523 3.84 21.54 -0.97
C CYS A 523 4.68 22.84 -0.98
N ASN A 524 5.75 22.91 -0.18
CA ASN A 524 6.69 24.04 -0.15
C ASN A 524 7.87 23.86 -1.13
N ASP A 525 8.31 22.62 -1.34
CA ASP A 525 9.36 22.26 -2.30
C ASP A 525 9.07 20.87 -2.91
N PRO A 526 8.28 20.81 -3.99
CA PRO A 526 7.91 19.54 -4.65
C PRO A 526 9.08 18.82 -5.32
N VAL A 527 10.23 19.48 -5.49
CA VAL A 527 11.42 18.91 -6.14
C VAL A 527 12.28 18.21 -5.10
N ARG A 528 12.63 18.91 -4.01
CA ARG A 528 13.41 18.33 -2.90
C ARG A 528 12.69 17.15 -2.27
N TYR A 529 11.39 17.30 -1.97
CA TYR A 529 10.55 16.25 -1.40
C TYR A 529 9.83 15.42 -2.48
N SER A 530 10.41 15.31 -3.68
CA SER A 530 9.89 14.41 -4.71
C SER A 530 10.04 12.93 -4.29
N PRO A 531 9.14 12.03 -4.74
CA PRO A 531 9.26 10.60 -4.44
C PRO A 531 10.59 9.96 -4.85
N GLN A 532 11.23 10.46 -5.92
CA GLN A 532 12.54 9.99 -6.34
C GLN A 532 13.61 10.34 -5.29
N ASN A 533 13.72 11.61 -4.90
CA ASN A 533 14.68 12.04 -3.88
C ASN A 533 14.43 11.37 -2.52
N PHE A 534 13.17 11.17 -2.14
CA PHE A 534 12.81 10.44 -0.92
C PHE A 534 13.39 9.01 -0.92
N VAL A 535 13.15 8.25 -1.99
CA VAL A 535 13.65 6.88 -2.15
C VAL A 535 15.17 6.84 -2.26
N ASP A 536 15.79 7.74 -3.03
CA ASP A 536 17.25 7.81 -3.20
C ASP A 536 17.97 8.15 -1.88
N ASN A 537 17.36 8.97 -1.03
CA ASN A 537 17.94 9.33 0.27
C ASN A 537 17.82 8.19 1.31
N ILE A 538 16.72 7.43 1.29
CA ILE A 538 16.61 6.16 2.02
C ILE A 538 17.66 5.17 1.51
N GLY A 539 17.81 5.05 0.18
CA GLY A 539 18.79 4.20 -0.48
C GLY A 539 20.21 4.47 0.01
N LYS A 540 20.65 5.73 0.03
CA LYS A 540 21.98 6.15 0.55
C LYS A 540 22.22 5.70 2.00
N ALA A 541 21.19 5.73 2.86
CA ALA A 541 21.32 5.29 4.24
C ALA A 541 21.41 3.75 4.36
N LEU A 542 20.60 3.02 3.58
CA LEU A 542 20.64 1.57 3.51
C LEU A 542 21.95 1.05 2.88
N ASP A 543 22.49 1.76 1.89
CA ASP A 543 23.79 1.44 1.27
C ASP A 543 24.93 1.52 2.28
N ILE A 544 24.93 2.51 3.19
CA ILE A 544 25.92 2.63 4.28
C ILE A 544 25.82 1.44 5.24
N LEU A 545 24.61 1.03 5.60
CA LEU A 545 24.39 -0.14 6.46
C LEU A 545 24.84 -1.44 5.76
N HIS A 546 24.45 -1.64 4.49
CA HIS A 546 24.79 -2.81 3.70
C HIS A 546 26.28 -2.89 3.32
N ALA A 547 26.99 -1.75 3.27
CA ALA A 547 28.43 -1.73 3.05
C ALA A 547 29.25 -2.02 4.32
N GLU A 548 28.80 -1.58 5.50
CA GLU A 548 29.65 -1.55 6.70
C GLU A 548 29.18 -2.36 7.89
N VAL A 549 27.91 -2.79 7.94
CA VAL A 549 27.38 -3.59 9.07
C VAL A 549 27.35 -5.08 8.68
N PRO A 550 27.97 -5.97 9.49
CA PRO A 550 27.78 -7.40 9.40
C PRO A 550 26.69 -7.89 10.35
N ARG A 551 26.07 -9.00 9.98
CA ARG A 551 25.02 -9.70 10.76
C ARG A 551 23.86 -8.78 11.16
N ALA A 552 23.14 -8.25 10.17
CA ALA A 552 22.05 -7.29 10.38
C ALA A 552 20.75 -7.61 9.64
N PHE A 553 19.64 -7.55 10.37
CA PHE A 553 18.28 -7.50 9.84
C PHE A 553 17.78 -6.05 9.91
N VAL A 554 17.40 -5.44 8.79
CA VAL A 554 16.91 -4.05 8.77
C VAL A 554 15.39 -4.01 8.51
N ASN A 555 14.63 -3.55 9.49
CA ASN A 555 13.21 -3.18 9.31
C ASN A 555 13.13 -1.85 8.56
N LEU A 556 12.66 -1.85 7.32
CA LEU A 556 12.30 -0.64 6.59
C LEU A 556 10.79 -0.43 6.69
N VAL A 557 10.38 0.40 7.64
CA VAL A 557 8.95 0.61 7.94
C VAL A 557 8.39 1.68 7.02
N LYS A 558 7.28 1.39 6.34
CA LYS A 558 6.65 2.35 5.42
C LYS A 558 6.10 3.57 6.17
N ILE A 559 6.15 4.72 5.50
CA ILE A 559 5.43 5.92 5.95
C ILE A 559 3.92 5.66 5.93
N LEU A 560 3.21 6.15 6.95
CA LEU A 560 1.76 6.01 7.05
C LEU A 560 1.01 6.82 5.98
N GLU A 561 -0.26 6.49 5.77
CA GLU A 561 -1.19 7.42 5.12
C GLU A 561 -1.44 8.61 6.06
N ILE A 562 -0.81 9.75 5.77
CA ILE A 562 -0.80 10.93 6.66
C ILE A 562 -2.15 11.67 6.67
N ILE A 563 -3.06 11.33 5.75
CA ILE A 563 -4.31 12.05 5.48
C ILE A 563 -5.33 11.90 6.62
N SER A 564 -5.31 10.79 7.35
CA SER A 564 -6.15 10.53 8.53
C SER A 564 -6.02 11.63 9.61
N LEU A 565 -4.90 12.36 9.64
CA LEU A 565 -4.71 13.54 10.50
C LEU A 565 -5.76 14.64 10.28
N ARG A 566 -6.36 14.74 9.08
CA ARG A 566 -7.44 15.69 8.79
C ARG A 566 -8.66 15.44 9.67
N GLU A 567 -8.99 14.20 10.00
CA GLU A 567 -10.14 13.86 10.85
C GLU A 567 -10.00 14.45 12.27
N LEU A 568 -8.80 14.33 12.85
CA LEU A 568 -8.47 14.84 14.18
C LEU A 568 -8.38 16.38 14.22
N TYR A 569 -8.05 16.99 13.08
CA TYR A 569 -8.01 18.45 12.91
C TYR A 569 -9.41 19.05 12.70
N GLN A 570 -10.22 18.43 11.84
CA GLN A 570 -11.56 18.91 11.46
C GLN A 570 -12.59 18.70 12.57
N GLU A 571 -12.51 17.62 13.35
CA GLU A 571 -13.42 17.38 14.47
C GLU A 571 -13.24 18.44 15.56
N LYS A 572 -14.29 19.21 15.86
CA LYS A 572 -14.26 20.33 16.80
C LYS A 572 -14.49 19.90 18.25
N ASN A 573 -15.18 18.79 18.46
CA ASN A 573 -15.49 18.25 19.80
C ASN A 573 -14.26 17.62 20.47
N VAL A 574 -13.20 17.32 19.73
CA VAL A 574 -11.92 16.84 20.27
C VAL A 574 -11.00 18.02 20.62
N SER A 575 -10.46 18.02 21.84
CA SER A 575 -9.54 19.06 22.32
C SER A 575 -8.12 18.85 21.80
N CYS A 576 -7.85 19.36 20.60
CA CYS A 576 -6.51 19.40 20.00
C CYS A 576 -6.07 20.85 19.69
N PRO A 577 -4.78 21.20 19.81
CA PRO A 577 -4.28 22.54 19.55
C PRO A 577 -4.10 22.77 18.04
N ARG A 578 -5.20 23.00 17.30
CA ARG A 578 -5.24 23.01 15.82
C ARG A 578 -4.19 23.90 15.16
N LEU A 579 -3.86 25.05 15.76
CA LEU A 579 -2.75 25.90 15.32
C LEU A 579 -1.44 25.11 15.23
N VAL A 580 -1.12 24.31 16.26
CA VAL A 580 0.10 23.49 16.32
C VAL A 580 0.09 22.45 15.20
N LEU A 581 -1.01 21.72 15.00
CA LEU A 581 -1.13 20.73 13.93
C LEU A 581 -0.94 21.38 12.55
N ARG A 582 -1.68 22.46 12.23
CA ARG A 582 -1.58 23.20 10.95
C ARG A 582 -0.18 23.77 10.74
N LYS A 583 0.50 24.23 11.81
CA LYS A 583 1.88 24.74 11.75
C LYS A 583 2.93 23.64 11.66
N LEU A 584 2.68 22.42 12.13
CA LEU A 584 3.55 21.25 11.94
C LEU A 584 3.40 20.66 10.53
N CYS A 585 2.17 20.35 10.11
CA CYS A 585 1.88 19.65 8.86
C CYS A 585 0.95 20.43 7.90
N PRO A 586 1.39 21.59 7.37
CA PRO A 586 0.54 22.45 6.56
C PRO A 586 0.10 21.80 5.25
N CYS A 587 0.92 20.97 4.61
CA CYS A 587 0.53 20.36 3.35
C CYS A 587 -0.69 19.43 3.48
N VAL A 588 -0.88 18.82 4.66
CA VAL A 588 -2.03 17.95 4.97
C VAL A 588 -3.27 18.76 5.39
N LEU A 589 -3.07 19.90 6.05
CA LEU A 589 -4.12 20.61 6.80
C LEU A 589 -4.48 22.01 6.27
N LYS A 590 -3.70 22.59 5.36
CA LYS A 590 -3.92 23.94 4.82
C LYS A 590 -5.05 24.00 3.80
N PHE A 591 -5.11 22.98 2.92
CA PHE A 591 -5.97 22.96 1.74
C PHE A 591 -7.37 22.39 2.03
N ASP A 592 -8.36 22.85 1.27
CA ASP A 592 -9.74 22.39 1.34
C ASP A 592 -9.91 20.94 0.87
N ASP A 593 -11.02 20.31 1.26
CA ASP A 593 -11.36 18.98 0.75
C ASP A 593 -11.64 19.02 -0.76
N ASN A 594 -11.11 18.05 -1.50
CA ASN A 594 -11.10 17.96 -2.97
C ASN A 594 -10.17 18.96 -3.71
N SER A 595 -9.25 19.65 -3.02
CA SER A 595 -8.24 20.49 -3.70
C SER A 595 -7.26 19.66 -4.55
N ALA A 596 -6.70 20.28 -5.60
CA ALA A 596 -5.71 19.65 -6.47
C ALA A 596 -4.38 19.35 -5.74
N GLU A 597 -4.02 20.21 -4.79
CA GLU A 597 -2.85 20.08 -3.92
C GLU A 597 -3.00 18.89 -2.97
N LEU A 598 -4.18 18.72 -2.36
CA LEU A 598 -4.49 17.58 -1.50
C LEU A 598 -4.50 16.26 -2.30
N ALA A 599 -5.10 16.26 -3.49
CA ALA A 599 -5.06 15.11 -4.40
C ALA A 599 -3.62 14.77 -4.87
N SER A 600 -2.77 15.78 -5.06
CA SER A 600 -1.35 15.61 -5.35
C SER A 600 -0.60 15.01 -4.15
N LEU A 601 -0.88 15.47 -2.92
CA LEU A 601 -0.27 14.95 -1.70
C LEU A 601 -0.61 13.46 -1.45
N ILE A 602 -1.87 13.06 -1.63
CA ILE A 602 -2.31 11.66 -1.58
C ILE A 602 -1.46 10.81 -2.55
N LYS A 603 -1.28 11.31 -3.79
CA LYS A 603 -0.48 10.65 -4.82
C LYS A 603 1.01 10.61 -4.49
N VAL A 604 1.56 11.60 -3.78
CA VAL A 604 2.94 11.59 -3.28
C VAL A 604 3.11 10.57 -2.14
N ASN A 605 2.20 10.55 -1.16
CA ASN A 605 2.22 9.60 -0.03
C ASN A 605 2.20 8.15 -0.53
N LYS A 606 1.35 7.85 -1.51
CA LYS A 606 1.30 6.53 -2.15
C LYS A 606 2.59 6.23 -2.92
N LYS A 607 3.13 7.19 -3.69
CA LYS A 607 4.41 7.00 -4.40
C LYS A 607 5.61 6.79 -3.46
N TYR A 608 5.60 7.38 -2.27
CA TYR A 608 6.61 7.09 -1.24
C TYR A 608 6.49 5.61 -0.81
N GLN A 609 5.29 5.14 -0.46
CA GLN A 609 5.03 3.76 -0.06
C GLN A 609 5.32 2.72 -1.17
N GLU A 610 5.10 3.09 -2.43
CA GLU A 610 5.42 2.28 -3.62
C GLU A 610 6.94 2.24 -3.87
N GLY A 611 7.60 3.40 -3.87
CA GLY A 611 9.02 3.51 -4.18
C GLY A 611 9.93 2.91 -3.10
N THR A 612 9.60 3.08 -1.82
CA THR A 612 10.28 2.40 -0.70
C THR A 612 10.15 0.88 -0.78
N HIS A 613 9.03 0.38 -1.32
CA HIS A 613 8.79 -1.05 -1.52
C HIS A 613 9.63 -1.59 -2.69
N GLN A 614 9.61 -0.90 -3.83
CA GLN A 614 10.38 -1.24 -5.04
C GLN A 614 11.90 -1.19 -4.81
N LEU A 615 12.38 -0.24 -4.01
CA LEU A 615 13.80 -0.14 -3.63
C LEU A 615 14.33 -1.44 -3.02
N VAL A 616 13.53 -2.09 -2.16
CA VAL A 616 13.92 -3.34 -1.50
C VAL A 616 13.63 -4.56 -2.38
N GLU A 617 12.45 -4.64 -3.01
CA GLU A 617 12.10 -5.74 -3.93
C GLU A 617 13.03 -5.86 -5.15
N SER A 618 13.83 -4.83 -5.45
CA SER A 618 14.94 -4.92 -6.41
C SER A 618 16.00 -5.98 -6.07
N GLY A 619 16.05 -6.47 -4.82
CA GLY A 619 17.06 -7.41 -4.32
C GLY A 619 18.41 -6.77 -4.02
N ARG A 620 18.53 -5.44 -4.12
CA ARG A 620 19.78 -4.65 -3.91
C ARG A 620 20.51 -4.95 -2.60
N TYR A 621 19.79 -5.36 -1.56
CA TYR A 621 20.30 -5.56 -0.20
C TYR A 621 20.35 -7.02 0.27
N ASP A 622 19.96 -7.97 -0.58
CA ASP A 622 20.02 -9.42 -0.29
C ASP A 622 21.25 -10.10 -0.95
N THR A 623 22.24 -9.31 -1.39
CA THR A 623 23.46 -9.82 -2.07
C THR A 623 24.45 -10.51 -1.13
N ARG A 624 24.16 -10.52 0.18
CA ARG A 624 24.92 -11.18 1.24
C ARG A 624 24.02 -12.19 1.94
N GLU A 625 24.63 -13.14 2.65
CA GLU A 625 23.88 -14.04 3.55
C GLU A 625 23.66 -13.42 4.93
N ASP A 626 24.54 -12.53 5.37
CA ASP A 626 24.50 -11.96 6.73
C ASP A 626 23.78 -10.59 6.83
N PHE A 627 23.15 -10.13 5.75
CA PHE A 627 22.44 -8.86 5.69
C PHE A 627 21.16 -8.98 4.86
N THR A 628 20.08 -8.32 5.29
CA THR A 628 18.84 -8.16 4.52
C THR A 628 18.09 -6.89 4.97
N VAL A 629 17.29 -6.33 4.07
CA VAL A 629 16.31 -5.28 4.39
C VAL A 629 14.92 -5.86 4.15
N VAL A 630 14.03 -5.73 5.12
CA VAL A 630 12.65 -6.24 5.04
C VAL A 630 11.68 -5.07 5.18
N VAL A 631 10.81 -4.90 4.19
CA VAL A 631 9.76 -3.88 4.22
C VAL A 631 8.67 -4.29 5.20
N GLN A 632 8.32 -3.38 6.11
CA GLN A 632 7.26 -3.58 7.10
C GLN A 632 6.09 -2.62 6.79
N PRO A 633 5.05 -3.08 6.06
CA PRO A 633 3.93 -2.26 5.61
C PRO A 633 2.83 -2.04 6.66
N PHE A 634 2.99 -2.39 7.94
CA PHE A 634 1.91 -2.26 8.93
C PHE A 634 1.35 -0.83 9.09
N PHE A 635 2.15 0.21 8.80
CA PHE A 635 1.67 1.61 8.77
C PHE A 635 0.99 2.02 7.45
N GLU A 636 1.05 1.22 6.38
CA GLU A 636 0.64 1.60 5.01
C GLU A 636 -0.79 2.17 4.95
N ASN A 637 -1.73 1.57 5.70
CA ASN A 637 -3.10 2.06 5.87
C ASN A 637 -3.47 2.00 7.36
N VAL A 638 -3.48 3.13 8.08
CA VAL A 638 -3.91 3.17 9.50
C VAL A 638 -5.04 4.17 9.66
N GLU A 639 -6.18 3.66 10.14
CA GLU A 639 -7.39 4.43 10.41
C GLU A 639 -7.21 5.33 11.64
N MET A 640 -7.86 6.49 11.65
CA MET A 640 -7.91 7.36 12.85
C MET A 640 -8.63 6.61 13.98
N PRO A 641 -7.96 6.28 15.10
CA PRO A 641 -8.59 5.49 16.17
C PRO A 641 -9.79 6.22 16.75
N LYS A 642 -10.88 5.49 17.04
CA LYS A 642 -12.14 6.08 17.51
C LYS A 642 -12.47 5.72 18.96
N THR A 643 -13.12 6.66 19.65
CA THR A 643 -13.82 6.40 20.92
C THR A 643 -15.13 5.62 20.67
N PRO A 644 -15.79 5.06 21.70
CA PRO A 644 -17.10 4.41 21.54
C PRO A 644 -18.20 5.30 20.94
N GLU A 645 -18.04 6.62 21.04
CA GLU A 645 -18.93 7.64 20.48
C GLU A 645 -18.64 7.96 18.99
N GLY A 646 -17.61 7.34 18.39
CA GLY A 646 -17.20 7.55 17.00
C GLY A 646 -16.29 8.75 16.74
N LEU A 647 -15.91 9.49 17.79
CA LEU A 647 -14.97 10.62 17.71
C LEU A 647 -13.51 10.13 17.65
N PRO A 648 -12.56 10.88 17.05
CA PRO A 648 -11.14 10.60 17.15
C PRO A 648 -10.65 10.50 18.61
N ASP A 649 -10.02 9.38 18.98
CA ASP A 649 -9.48 9.13 20.32
C ASP A 649 -8.11 9.80 20.50
N SER A 650 -8.13 11.01 21.07
CA SER A 650 -6.92 11.78 21.36
C SER A 650 -5.96 11.11 22.35
N SER A 651 -6.36 10.05 23.07
CA SER A 651 -5.44 9.33 23.97
C SER A 651 -4.37 8.50 23.25
N PHE A 652 -4.49 8.32 21.92
CA PHE A 652 -3.41 7.78 21.08
C PHE A 652 -2.33 8.81 20.71
N PHE A 653 -2.54 10.10 21.02
CA PHE A 653 -1.64 11.17 20.61
C PHE A 653 -1.05 11.90 21.83
N ALA A 654 0.14 12.48 21.63
CA ALA A 654 0.74 13.42 22.57
C ALA A 654 -0.12 14.71 22.63
N PRO A 655 0.09 15.62 23.60
CA PRO A 655 -0.71 16.84 23.75
C PRO A 655 -0.74 17.80 22.54
N ASP A 656 0.15 17.64 21.55
CA ASP A 656 0.09 18.39 20.28
C ASP A 656 -0.88 17.79 19.24
N CYS A 657 -1.50 16.64 19.53
CA CYS A 657 -2.31 15.84 18.62
C CYS A 657 -1.64 15.54 17.26
N PHE A 658 -0.31 15.39 17.24
CA PHE A 658 0.46 15.04 16.05
C PHE A 658 1.46 13.91 16.32
N HIS A 659 2.21 13.97 17.43
CA HIS A 659 3.05 12.86 17.85
C HIS A 659 2.24 11.77 18.56
N PHE A 660 2.76 10.55 18.61
CA PHE A 660 2.12 9.41 19.27
C PHE A 660 2.27 9.48 20.80
N SER A 661 1.24 9.06 21.55
CA SER A 661 1.36 8.79 22.99
C SER A 661 1.98 7.40 23.24
N SER A 662 2.28 7.08 24.50
CA SER A 662 2.66 5.72 24.96
C SER A 662 1.73 4.63 24.41
N LYS A 663 0.43 4.91 24.26
CA LYS A 663 -0.60 4.01 23.76
C LYS A 663 -0.43 3.66 22.28
N ALA A 664 -0.21 4.67 21.44
CA ALA A 664 0.10 4.47 20.02
C ALA A 664 1.51 3.88 19.83
N HIS A 665 2.47 4.25 20.68
CA HIS A 665 3.78 3.60 20.72
C HIS A 665 3.66 2.09 21.01
N ALA A 666 2.86 1.70 21.99
CA ALA A 666 2.59 0.28 22.31
C ALA A 666 1.93 -0.46 21.14
N ARG A 667 0.96 0.16 20.45
CA ARG A 667 0.33 -0.41 19.25
C ARG A 667 1.31 -0.54 18.07
N ALA A 668 2.14 0.46 17.81
CA ALA A 668 3.15 0.40 16.75
C ALA A 668 4.19 -0.69 17.01
N ALA A 669 4.60 -0.89 18.27
CA ALA A 669 5.47 -2.01 18.66
C ALA A 669 4.80 -3.38 18.45
N GLN A 670 3.52 -3.52 18.83
CA GLN A 670 2.74 -4.74 18.63
C GLN A 670 2.54 -5.07 17.14
N ALA A 671 2.27 -4.05 16.31
CA ALA A 671 2.12 -4.19 14.87
C ALA A 671 3.44 -4.56 14.19
N LEU A 672 4.54 -3.84 14.46
CA LEU A 672 5.87 -4.18 13.93
C LEU A 672 6.27 -5.62 14.28
N TRP A 673 6.05 -6.05 15.53
CA TRP A 673 6.39 -7.41 15.97
C TRP A 673 5.75 -8.49 15.08
N ASN A 674 4.43 -8.41 14.87
CA ASN A 674 3.73 -9.34 14.00
C ASN A 674 4.25 -9.25 12.56
N ASN A 675 4.45 -8.03 12.05
CA ASN A 675 4.93 -7.79 10.68
C ASN A 675 6.31 -8.42 10.41
N MET A 676 7.21 -8.48 11.41
CA MET A 676 8.49 -9.19 11.27
C MET A 676 8.36 -10.71 11.11
N LEU A 677 7.34 -11.32 11.72
CA LEU A 677 7.08 -12.77 11.69
C LEU A 677 6.19 -13.20 10.51
N GLU A 678 5.28 -12.32 10.07
CA GLU A 678 4.40 -12.56 8.92
C GLU A 678 5.20 -12.81 7.62
N PRO A 679 4.82 -13.79 6.78
CA PRO A 679 5.51 -14.08 5.52
C PRO A 679 5.62 -12.85 4.60
N VAL A 680 6.80 -12.66 3.99
CA VAL A 680 6.99 -11.64 2.95
C VAL A 680 5.96 -11.82 1.83
N GLY A 681 5.40 -10.70 1.35
CA GLY A 681 4.26 -10.69 0.42
C GLY A 681 2.88 -10.87 1.08
N GLN A 682 2.79 -11.50 2.26
CA GLN A 682 1.53 -11.66 3.02
C GLN A 682 1.42 -10.73 4.24
N LYS A 683 2.48 -9.98 4.57
CA LYS A 683 2.54 -9.02 5.68
C LYS A 683 1.31 -8.09 5.74
N THR A 684 0.75 -7.93 6.94
CA THR A 684 -0.39 -7.08 7.25
C THR A 684 -0.07 -5.63 6.88
N ARG A 685 -1.03 -4.98 6.18
CA ARG A 685 -0.90 -3.60 5.67
C ARG A 685 -1.93 -2.62 6.24
N ARG A 686 -2.85 -3.11 7.07
CA ARG A 686 -3.95 -2.34 7.64
C ARG A 686 -4.12 -2.69 9.11
N HIS A 687 -4.09 -1.69 9.98
CA HIS A 687 -4.34 -1.86 11.41
C HIS A 687 -5.33 -0.82 11.92
N ARG A 688 -6.18 -1.27 12.84
CA ARG A 688 -7.06 -0.45 13.68
C ARG A 688 -6.45 -0.44 15.08
N PHE A 689 -5.94 0.69 15.54
CA PHE A 689 -5.19 0.77 16.81
C PHE A 689 -6.11 0.79 18.04
N GLU A 690 -7.40 1.10 17.86
CA GLU A 690 -8.44 0.90 18.87
C GLU A 690 -8.62 -0.59 19.22
N ASP A 691 -8.51 -1.49 18.24
CA ASP A 691 -8.59 -2.93 18.46
C ASP A 691 -7.37 -3.45 19.26
N LYS A 692 -7.54 -4.54 19.99
CA LYS A 692 -6.43 -5.22 20.66
C LYS A 692 -5.64 -6.06 19.64
N ILE A 693 -4.44 -5.60 19.30
CA ILE A 693 -3.48 -6.40 18.53
C ILE A 693 -3.03 -7.59 19.41
N ASN A 694 -3.30 -8.80 18.96
CA ASN A 694 -2.76 -10.02 19.57
C ASN A 694 -1.35 -10.26 19.01
N ILE A 695 -0.39 -10.54 19.88
CA ILE A 695 0.99 -10.85 19.49
C ILE A 695 1.10 -12.29 19.00
N THR A 696 1.70 -12.45 17.82
CA THR A 696 2.11 -13.74 17.26
C THR A 696 3.41 -14.22 17.90
N CYS A 697 3.49 -15.50 18.21
CA CYS A 697 4.74 -16.18 18.60
C CYS A 697 5.31 -16.95 17.40
N PRO A 698 6.64 -17.11 17.30
CA PRO A 698 7.20 -18.14 16.42
C PRO A 698 6.76 -19.54 16.88
N ASP A 699 6.80 -20.50 15.97
CA ASP A 699 6.60 -21.93 16.25
C ASP A 699 7.75 -22.77 15.67
N GLN A 700 7.68 -24.10 15.81
CA GLN A 700 8.72 -25.01 15.33
C GLN A 700 8.78 -25.15 13.79
N VAL A 701 7.78 -24.64 13.06
CA VAL A 701 7.73 -24.63 11.59
C VAL A 701 8.29 -23.31 11.06
N TRP A 702 7.98 -22.19 11.73
CA TRP A 702 8.48 -20.85 11.42
C TRP A 702 9.20 -20.21 12.62
N PRO A 703 10.40 -20.70 13.00
CA PRO A 703 11.16 -20.19 14.15
C PRO A 703 11.98 -18.91 13.86
N PHE A 704 12.08 -18.50 12.58
CA PHE A 704 12.97 -17.44 12.11
C PHE A 704 12.22 -16.15 11.73
N LEU A 705 12.92 -15.01 11.76
CA LEU A 705 12.39 -13.78 11.15
C LEU A 705 12.15 -13.95 9.64
N SER A 706 11.09 -13.32 9.11
CA SER A 706 10.70 -13.45 7.71
C SER A 706 11.45 -12.48 6.80
N THR A 707 12.14 -13.01 5.79
CA THR A 707 13.07 -12.32 4.86
C THR A 707 12.80 -12.70 3.40
N TYR A 708 13.31 -11.95 2.43
CA TYR A 708 13.09 -12.26 1.01
C TYR A 708 13.68 -13.60 0.52
N LYS A 709 14.63 -14.24 1.25
CA LYS A 709 15.15 -15.58 0.88
C LYS A 709 14.50 -16.76 1.63
N ASN A 710 14.15 -16.63 2.92
CA ASN A 710 13.41 -17.69 3.64
C ASN A 710 11.88 -17.57 3.52
N ALA A 711 11.39 -16.43 3.01
CA ALA A 711 10.02 -16.19 2.61
C ALA A 711 9.94 -15.64 1.16
N VAL A 712 10.82 -16.12 0.27
CA VAL A 712 10.34 -16.51 -1.07
C VAL A 712 9.11 -17.38 -0.82
N GLN A 713 8.02 -17.19 -1.57
CA GLN A 713 6.85 -18.03 -1.36
C GLN A 713 7.25 -19.49 -1.45
N GLY A 714 7.19 -20.16 -0.30
CA GLY A 714 7.14 -21.60 -0.23
C GLY A 714 5.85 -22.03 -0.90
N HIS A 715 5.88 -22.21 -2.22
CA HIS A 715 4.82 -22.91 -2.95
C HIS A 715 4.74 -24.39 -2.55
N GLY A 716 5.61 -24.81 -1.63
CA GLY A 716 5.43 -25.88 -0.68
C GLY A 716 4.05 -25.99 -0.01
N SER A 717 3.92 -27.06 0.76
CA SER A 717 2.68 -27.50 1.37
C SER A 717 2.98 -28.20 2.70
N GLN A 718 1.98 -28.35 3.56
CA GLN A 718 2.07 -29.21 4.72
C GLN A 718 1.34 -30.53 4.45
N LEU A 719 1.92 -31.64 4.91
CA LEU A 719 1.33 -32.98 4.82
C LEU A 719 1.19 -33.54 6.24
N LEU A 720 -0.05 -33.61 6.73
CA LEU A 720 -0.37 -33.88 8.13
C LEU A 720 -0.75 -35.35 8.42
N CYS A 721 -0.28 -36.29 7.60
CA CYS A 721 -0.62 -37.70 7.75
C CYS A 721 -0.06 -38.30 9.03
N SER A 722 -0.91 -39.02 9.77
CA SER A 722 -0.54 -39.73 11.00
C SER A 722 0.07 -41.10 10.72
N ASP A 723 -0.50 -41.87 9.77
CA ASP A 723 0.16 -43.04 9.19
C ASP A 723 0.99 -42.61 7.97
N ARG A 724 2.23 -43.09 7.94
CA ARG A 724 3.20 -42.93 6.83
C ARG A 724 4.01 -44.21 6.62
N ALA A 725 3.63 -45.32 7.25
CA ALA A 725 4.44 -46.52 7.29
C ALA A 725 4.40 -47.28 5.94
N PRO A 726 5.53 -47.91 5.54
CA PRO A 726 5.53 -48.88 4.45
C PRO A 726 4.63 -50.08 4.79
N SER A 727 4.31 -50.86 3.76
CA SER A 727 3.64 -52.14 3.93
C SER A 727 4.50 -53.09 4.77
N ALA A 728 3.85 -53.93 5.59
CA ALA A 728 4.52 -54.83 6.53
C ALA A 728 5.47 -55.85 5.85
N SER A 729 5.30 -56.05 4.54
CA SER A 729 6.26 -56.65 3.62
C SER A 729 6.21 -55.87 2.29
N PRO A 730 7.30 -55.80 1.50
CA PRO A 730 7.28 -55.17 0.18
C PRO A 730 6.15 -55.74 -0.69
N PRO A 731 5.25 -54.91 -1.26
CA PRO A 731 4.12 -55.43 -2.01
C PRO A 731 4.58 -56.12 -3.30
N THR A 732 3.84 -57.13 -3.74
CA THR A 732 4.04 -57.84 -5.02
C THR A 732 3.06 -57.39 -6.10
N SER A 733 2.01 -56.64 -5.74
CA SER A 733 0.98 -56.14 -6.65
C SER A 733 0.92 -54.62 -6.59
N VAL A 734 0.81 -53.97 -7.74
CA VAL A 734 0.68 -52.50 -7.88
C VAL A 734 -0.63 -52.02 -7.25
N HIS A 735 -1.63 -52.91 -7.18
CA HIS A 735 -2.92 -52.65 -6.55
C HIS A 735 -2.85 -52.59 -5.02
N THR A 736 -1.74 -52.99 -4.40
CA THR A 736 -1.48 -52.90 -2.95
C THR A 736 -0.33 -51.96 -2.60
N LEU A 737 0.06 -51.07 -3.53
CA LEU A 737 1.18 -50.14 -3.36
C LEU A 737 0.80 -48.94 -2.47
N ARG A 738 1.47 -48.77 -1.32
CA ARG A 738 1.38 -47.55 -0.50
C ARG A 738 2.39 -46.49 -0.96
N PRO A 739 2.20 -45.20 -0.65
CA PRO A 739 3.20 -44.16 -0.95
C PRO A 739 4.60 -44.41 -0.36
N ALA A 740 4.69 -45.04 0.80
CA ALA A 740 5.95 -45.39 1.46
C ALA A 740 6.66 -46.62 0.84
N ASP A 741 5.97 -47.38 -0.02
CA ASP A 741 6.52 -48.57 -0.66
C ASP A 741 7.31 -48.24 -1.94
N ILE A 742 7.30 -46.98 -2.40
CA ILE A 742 7.98 -46.50 -3.62
C ILE A 742 9.42 -46.11 -3.30
N GLN A 743 10.39 -46.66 -4.03
CA GLN A 743 11.80 -46.27 -3.95
C GLN A 743 12.19 -45.30 -5.06
N VAL A 744 11.56 -45.36 -6.24
CA VAL A 744 12.01 -44.62 -7.43
C VAL A 744 10.90 -43.76 -8.02
N VAL A 745 11.23 -42.51 -8.36
CA VAL A 745 10.42 -41.64 -9.25
C VAL A 745 11.15 -41.34 -10.55
N ALA A 746 10.42 -41.25 -11.65
CA ALA A 746 10.95 -40.87 -12.97
C ALA A 746 9.92 -40.06 -13.77
N ALA A 747 10.38 -39.35 -14.80
CA ALA A 747 9.49 -38.60 -15.68
C ALA A 747 9.91 -38.59 -17.15
N LEU A 748 8.93 -38.51 -18.04
CA LEU A 748 9.02 -38.50 -19.50
C LEU A 748 8.08 -37.42 -20.04
N GLY A 749 8.47 -36.71 -21.10
CA GLY A 749 7.62 -35.68 -21.69
C GLY A 749 8.34 -34.51 -22.38
N ASP A 750 7.65 -33.38 -22.39
CA ASP A 750 8.05 -32.13 -23.07
C ASP A 750 8.69 -31.09 -22.11
N SER A 751 8.68 -29.81 -22.51
CA SER A 751 9.24 -28.68 -21.76
C SER A 751 8.57 -28.41 -20.43
N LEU A 752 7.28 -28.74 -20.26
CA LEU A 752 6.57 -28.59 -18.98
C LEU A 752 7.12 -29.61 -17.99
N THR A 753 7.32 -30.86 -18.41
CA THR A 753 7.91 -31.90 -17.56
C THR A 753 9.42 -31.69 -17.33
N ALA A 754 10.14 -31.10 -18.29
CA ALA A 754 11.52 -30.66 -18.12
C ALA A 754 11.68 -29.46 -17.17
N GLY A 755 10.61 -28.68 -16.97
CA GLY A 755 10.57 -27.50 -16.11
C GLY A 755 11.17 -26.25 -16.74
N ASN A 756 10.85 -25.97 -18.00
CA ASN A 756 11.22 -24.71 -18.64
C ASN A 756 10.62 -23.50 -17.91
N GLY A 757 11.45 -22.51 -17.58
CA GLY A 757 11.03 -21.21 -17.09
C GLY A 757 10.42 -21.17 -15.69
N ILE A 758 10.42 -22.27 -14.92
CA ILE A 758 9.70 -22.36 -13.63
C ILE A 758 10.14 -21.27 -12.64
N GLY A 759 11.45 -21.05 -12.54
CA GLY A 759 12.07 -20.06 -11.63
C GLY A 759 12.33 -18.69 -12.26
N SER A 760 11.90 -18.45 -13.51
CA SER A 760 12.25 -17.24 -14.25
C SER A 760 11.56 -16.00 -13.68
N LYS A 761 12.34 -14.94 -13.49
CA LYS A 761 11.83 -13.66 -12.96
C LYS A 761 10.89 -12.98 -13.97
N PRO A 762 9.88 -12.21 -13.51
CA PRO A 762 9.04 -11.41 -14.40
C PRO A 762 9.87 -10.56 -15.37
N ASN A 763 9.53 -10.65 -16.66
CA ASN A 763 10.22 -10.04 -17.81
C ASN A 763 11.57 -10.69 -18.25
N ASP A 764 12.09 -11.71 -17.57
CA ASP A 764 13.29 -12.44 -18.02
C ASP A 764 12.94 -13.50 -19.09
N LEU A 765 12.72 -13.03 -20.32
CA LEU A 765 12.43 -13.88 -21.48
C LEU A 765 13.61 -14.78 -21.88
N SER A 766 14.84 -14.41 -21.54
CA SER A 766 16.05 -15.21 -21.78
C SER A 766 16.02 -16.52 -20.99
N ASP A 767 15.66 -16.42 -19.71
CA ASP A 767 15.71 -17.52 -18.75
C ASP A 767 14.56 -18.54 -18.91
N VAL A 768 13.53 -18.25 -19.71
CA VAL A 768 12.48 -19.23 -20.09
C VAL A 768 13.07 -20.52 -20.70
N THR A 769 14.24 -20.42 -21.34
CA THR A 769 14.96 -21.57 -21.90
C THR A 769 15.65 -22.46 -20.85
N THR A 770 15.83 -21.94 -19.62
CA THR A 770 16.39 -22.67 -18.48
C THR A 770 15.43 -23.75 -18.00
N GLN A 771 15.96 -24.98 -17.89
CA GLN A 771 15.22 -26.15 -17.43
C GLN A 771 15.44 -26.34 -15.92
N TYR A 772 14.51 -25.85 -15.11
CA TYR A 772 14.44 -25.96 -13.65
C TYR A 772 13.97 -27.35 -13.22
N ARG A 773 14.77 -28.37 -13.55
CA ARG A 773 14.51 -29.79 -13.29
C ARG A 773 14.08 -30.07 -11.85
N GLY A 774 14.74 -29.45 -10.87
CA GLY A 774 14.47 -29.62 -9.45
C GLY A 774 13.18 -29.00 -8.93
N LEU A 775 12.53 -28.13 -9.72
CA LEU A 775 11.22 -27.53 -9.42
C LEU A 775 10.07 -28.18 -10.22
N SER A 776 10.35 -29.15 -11.10
CA SER A 776 9.34 -29.79 -11.95
C SER A 776 8.30 -30.57 -11.13
N TYR A 777 7.02 -30.30 -11.36
CA TYR A 777 5.89 -30.82 -10.55
C TYR A 777 5.92 -32.34 -10.30
N SER A 778 6.31 -33.12 -11.31
CA SER A 778 6.26 -34.58 -11.31
C SER A 778 7.54 -35.26 -10.83
N SER A 779 8.68 -34.55 -10.82
CA SER A 779 10.00 -35.17 -10.71
C SER A 779 11.11 -34.32 -10.08
N GLY A 780 10.87 -33.04 -9.78
CA GLY A 780 11.80 -32.21 -9.03
C GLY A 780 11.84 -32.58 -7.53
N GLY A 781 12.99 -32.40 -6.88
CA GLY A 781 13.18 -32.66 -5.46
C GLY A 781 14.04 -31.61 -4.76
N ASP A 782 14.08 -30.38 -5.28
CA ASP A 782 14.74 -29.26 -4.60
C ASP A 782 14.08 -28.97 -3.25
N SER A 783 14.90 -28.56 -2.28
CA SER A 783 14.46 -28.19 -0.92
C SER A 783 13.66 -29.31 -0.21
N CYS A 784 12.67 -28.94 0.60
CA CYS A 784 11.70 -29.82 1.24
C CYS A 784 10.26 -29.43 0.84
N LEU A 785 9.30 -30.31 1.14
CA LEU A 785 7.88 -30.10 0.81
C LEU A 785 7.32 -28.78 1.35
N GLU A 786 7.78 -28.34 2.52
CA GLU A 786 7.34 -27.08 3.16
C GLU A 786 7.69 -25.84 2.31
N ASN A 787 8.71 -25.95 1.44
CA ASN A 787 9.19 -24.87 0.57
C ASN A 787 8.83 -25.09 -0.91
N VAL A 788 8.83 -26.33 -1.40
CA VAL A 788 8.63 -26.66 -2.82
C VAL A 788 7.72 -27.87 -2.97
N THR A 789 6.50 -27.69 -3.50
CA THR A 789 5.56 -28.80 -3.73
C THR A 789 5.83 -29.48 -5.06
N THR A 790 6.41 -30.67 -5.00
CA THR A 790 6.57 -31.61 -6.12
C THR A 790 6.15 -33.00 -5.66
N LEU A 791 5.73 -33.87 -6.58
CA LEU A 791 5.38 -35.26 -6.27
C LEU A 791 6.51 -36.00 -5.50
N PRO A 792 7.81 -35.85 -5.84
CA PRO A 792 8.88 -36.44 -5.03
C PRO A 792 8.99 -35.83 -3.63
N ASN A 793 8.79 -34.53 -3.44
CA ASN A 793 8.81 -33.93 -2.11
C ASN A 793 7.62 -34.38 -1.24
N ILE A 794 6.48 -34.71 -1.85
CA ILE A 794 5.35 -35.36 -1.15
C ILE A 794 5.73 -36.81 -0.79
N LEU A 795 6.21 -37.60 -1.74
CA LEU A 795 6.63 -38.99 -1.51
C LEU A 795 7.77 -39.12 -0.50
N ARG A 796 8.70 -38.16 -0.44
CA ARG A 796 9.79 -38.09 0.57
C ARG A 796 9.29 -37.93 2.01
N LYS A 797 8.02 -37.57 2.24
CA LYS A 797 7.40 -37.60 3.57
C LYS A 797 6.93 -38.99 4.00
N PHE A 798 6.87 -39.94 3.07
CA PHE A 798 6.52 -41.34 3.29
C PHE A 798 7.76 -42.25 3.23
N ASN A 799 8.60 -42.09 2.20
CA ASN A 799 9.90 -42.77 2.11
C ASN A 799 11.05 -41.75 1.99
N GLY A 800 11.82 -41.58 3.07
CA GLY A 800 13.00 -40.70 3.09
C GLY A 800 14.13 -41.15 2.16
N ASN A 801 14.17 -42.43 1.77
CA ASN A 801 15.17 -43.02 0.87
C ASN A 801 14.74 -42.99 -0.62
N LEU A 802 13.72 -42.19 -0.97
CA LEU A 802 13.29 -42.02 -2.35
C LEU A 802 14.46 -41.55 -3.24
N THR A 803 14.63 -42.19 -4.40
CA THR A 803 15.60 -41.82 -5.44
C THR A 803 14.90 -41.53 -6.77
N GLY A 804 15.66 -41.05 -7.75
CA GLY A 804 15.20 -40.81 -9.13
C GLY A 804 14.78 -39.37 -9.43
N TYR A 805 14.47 -38.58 -8.41
CA TYR A 805 14.12 -37.18 -8.55
C TYR A 805 15.30 -36.33 -9.05
N ALA A 806 14.97 -35.25 -9.76
CA ALA A 806 15.90 -34.28 -10.29
C ALA A 806 16.11 -33.10 -9.33
N VAL A 807 17.21 -32.37 -9.47
CA VAL A 807 17.58 -31.21 -8.62
C VAL A 807 18.18 -30.08 -9.46
N GLY A 808 18.01 -28.84 -9.03
CA GLY A 808 18.55 -27.65 -9.67
C GLY A 808 18.14 -27.49 -11.15
N THR A 809 19.07 -27.03 -11.97
CA THR A 809 18.88 -26.80 -13.42
C THR A 809 19.69 -27.78 -14.27
N GLY A 810 19.21 -28.11 -15.47
CA GLY A 810 19.95 -28.93 -16.43
C GLY A 810 19.13 -29.49 -17.59
N ASN A 811 19.80 -29.92 -18.66
CA ASN A 811 19.21 -30.69 -19.75
C ASN A 811 19.07 -32.18 -19.37
N ALA A 812 18.32 -32.97 -20.15
CA ALA A 812 18.02 -34.38 -19.82
C ALA A 812 19.25 -35.30 -19.67
N SER A 813 20.39 -34.93 -20.26
CA SER A 813 21.66 -35.67 -20.13
C SER A 813 22.45 -35.31 -18.87
N ASP A 814 22.19 -34.16 -18.25
CA ASP A 814 22.94 -33.69 -17.08
C ASP A 814 22.64 -34.53 -15.85
N THR A 815 23.62 -34.65 -14.95
CA THR A 815 23.48 -35.34 -13.65
C THR A 815 22.30 -34.82 -12.83
N ASN A 816 22.04 -33.52 -12.91
CA ASN A 816 20.96 -32.80 -12.25
C ASN A 816 19.56 -33.25 -12.69
N ALA A 817 19.37 -33.65 -13.95
CA ALA A 817 18.07 -34.12 -14.45
C ALA A 817 17.73 -35.55 -14.00
N PHE A 818 18.75 -36.32 -13.60
CA PHE A 818 18.68 -37.69 -13.12
C PHE A 818 17.73 -38.63 -13.92
N LEU A 819 16.56 -39.03 -13.37
CA LEU A 819 15.56 -39.85 -14.08
C LEU A 819 14.36 -39.05 -14.66
N ASN A 820 14.41 -37.71 -14.63
CA ASN A 820 13.56 -36.88 -15.48
C ASN A 820 14.20 -36.80 -16.87
N GLN A 821 13.67 -37.58 -17.82
CA GLN A 821 14.14 -37.67 -19.21
C GLN A 821 13.25 -36.92 -20.21
N ALA A 822 12.40 -36.01 -19.72
CA ALA A 822 11.65 -35.09 -20.57
C ALA A 822 12.58 -34.11 -21.32
N VAL A 823 12.22 -33.74 -22.55
CA VAL A 823 13.04 -32.94 -23.46
C VAL A 823 12.19 -31.81 -24.04
N PRO A 824 12.63 -30.53 -23.98
CA PRO A 824 11.86 -29.42 -24.54
C PRO A 824 11.62 -29.57 -26.04
N GLY A 825 10.38 -29.37 -26.48
CA GLY A 825 9.99 -29.47 -27.90
C GLY A 825 9.85 -30.91 -28.45
N THR A 826 10.04 -31.94 -27.64
CA THR A 826 9.74 -33.33 -28.03
C THR A 826 8.23 -33.52 -28.28
N LYS A 827 7.91 -34.32 -29.31
CA LYS A 827 6.55 -34.73 -29.68
C LYS A 827 6.31 -36.19 -29.31
N ALA A 828 5.08 -36.69 -29.47
CA ALA A 828 4.75 -38.07 -29.14
C ALA A 828 5.67 -39.10 -29.82
N LYS A 829 6.12 -38.82 -31.06
CA LYS A 829 6.99 -39.72 -31.83
C LYS A 829 8.38 -39.96 -31.23
N GLU A 830 8.97 -38.98 -30.52
CA GLU A 830 10.28 -39.17 -29.85
C GLU A 830 10.15 -39.82 -28.45
N LEU A 831 8.95 -39.95 -27.88
CA LEU A 831 8.73 -40.46 -26.51
C LEU A 831 9.34 -41.86 -26.30
N SER A 832 9.28 -42.74 -27.29
CA SER A 832 9.91 -44.08 -27.23
C SER A 832 11.43 -44.03 -27.03
N SER A 833 12.11 -42.98 -27.48
CA SER A 833 13.55 -42.77 -27.26
C SER A 833 13.84 -42.34 -25.82
N GLN A 834 12.99 -41.47 -25.26
CA GLN A 834 13.08 -41.10 -23.83
C GLN A 834 12.84 -42.32 -22.94
N VAL A 835 11.86 -43.18 -23.29
CA VAL A 835 11.59 -44.46 -22.58
C VAL A 835 12.82 -45.36 -22.59
N GLN A 836 13.45 -45.58 -23.75
CA GLN A 836 14.67 -46.40 -23.85
C GLN A 836 15.82 -45.82 -23.01
N THR A 837 16.01 -44.50 -23.08
CA THR A 837 17.04 -43.79 -22.29
C THR A 837 16.81 -43.92 -20.78
N LEU A 838 15.55 -43.77 -20.34
CA LEU A 838 15.16 -43.95 -18.95
C LEU A 838 15.37 -45.38 -18.47
N ILE A 839 14.96 -46.38 -19.26
CA ILE A 839 15.16 -47.81 -18.94
C ILE A 839 16.66 -48.11 -18.78
N GLN A 840 17.52 -47.56 -19.65
CA GLN A 840 18.96 -47.77 -19.55
C GLN A 840 19.53 -47.10 -18.29
N LYS A 841 19.19 -45.83 -18.02
CA LYS A 841 19.61 -45.14 -16.78
C LYS A 841 19.17 -45.85 -15.49
N MET A 842 17.97 -46.45 -15.47
CA MET A 842 17.49 -47.23 -14.31
C MET A 842 18.18 -48.59 -14.16
N LYS A 843 18.86 -49.11 -15.20
CA LYS A 843 19.68 -50.33 -15.13
C LYS A 843 21.14 -50.03 -14.74
N ASP A 844 21.63 -48.85 -15.10
CA ASP A 844 23.02 -48.43 -14.86
C ASP A 844 23.24 -47.77 -13.49
N ASP A 845 22.20 -47.20 -12.85
CA ASP A 845 22.34 -46.60 -11.53
C ASP A 845 22.27 -47.63 -10.38
N HIS A 846 23.41 -47.86 -9.74
CA HIS A 846 23.60 -48.75 -8.59
C HIS A 846 22.69 -48.47 -7.36
N ARG A 847 21.98 -47.34 -7.30
CA ARG A 847 21.01 -47.01 -6.24
C ARG A 847 19.58 -47.48 -6.57
N VAL A 848 19.36 -47.98 -7.79
CA VAL A 848 18.07 -48.51 -8.26
C VAL A 848 18.19 -50.02 -8.43
N ASN A 849 17.45 -50.78 -7.63
CA ASN A 849 17.20 -52.18 -7.95
C ASN A 849 16.16 -52.24 -9.07
N PHE A 850 16.63 -52.39 -10.31
CA PHE A 850 15.78 -52.41 -11.49
C PHE A 850 14.65 -53.46 -11.39
N HIS A 851 14.86 -54.57 -10.68
CA HIS A 851 13.89 -55.67 -10.56
C HIS A 851 13.01 -55.61 -9.30
N GLU A 852 13.52 -55.17 -8.16
CA GLU A 852 12.77 -55.21 -6.88
C GLU A 852 12.19 -53.88 -6.40
N ASP A 853 12.71 -52.73 -6.86
CA ASP A 853 12.17 -51.43 -6.44
C ASP A 853 10.84 -51.12 -7.12
N TRP A 854 9.92 -50.49 -6.39
CA TRP A 854 8.72 -49.88 -6.94
C TRP A 854 9.00 -48.50 -7.53
N LYS A 855 8.50 -48.30 -8.74
CA LYS A 855 8.80 -47.17 -9.63
C LYS A 855 7.50 -46.41 -9.94
N VAL A 856 7.48 -45.09 -9.70
CA VAL A 856 6.43 -44.20 -10.21
C VAL A 856 6.98 -43.42 -11.39
N ILE A 857 6.40 -43.62 -12.57
CA ILE A 857 6.83 -42.97 -13.82
C ILE A 857 5.74 -42.03 -14.28
N THR A 858 6.03 -40.73 -14.41
CA THR A 858 5.05 -39.74 -14.90
C THR A 858 5.31 -39.41 -16.36
N VAL A 859 4.26 -39.47 -17.19
CA VAL A 859 4.30 -39.24 -18.63
C VAL A 859 3.32 -38.13 -18.99
N LEU A 860 3.81 -37.06 -19.62
CA LEU A 860 2.99 -35.97 -20.18
C LEU A 860 3.56 -35.57 -21.54
N ILE A 861 2.74 -35.62 -22.59
CA ILE A 861 3.16 -35.32 -23.97
C ILE A 861 1.97 -34.85 -24.81
N GLY A 862 2.22 -34.25 -25.98
CA GLY A 862 1.19 -33.83 -26.94
C GLY A 862 1.05 -32.31 -27.11
N GLY A 863 1.57 -31.51 -26.17
CA GLY A 863 1.55 -30.05 -26.27
C GLY A 863 2.31 -29.54 -27.50
N SER A 864 3.55 -30.04 -27.70
CA SER A 864 4.37 -29.69 -28.87
C SER A 864 3.85 -30.25 -30.20
N ASP A 865 3.12 -31.38 -30.19
CA ASP A 865 2.42 -31.88 -31.38
C ASP A 865 1.30 -30.92 -31.81
N LEU A 866 0.52 -30.39 -30.86
CA LEU A 866 -0.56 -29.44 -31.13
C LEU A 866 -0.06 -28.03 -31.49
N CYS A 867 1.10 -27.60 -30.95
CA CYS A 867 1.75 -26.35 -31.38
C CYS A 867 2.15 -26.36 -32.87
N ASP A 868 2.39 -27.55 -33.45
CA ASP A 868 2.81 -27.73 -34.83
C ASP A 868 1.74 -28.36 -35.74
N TYR A 869 0.54 -28.66 -35.24
CA TYR A 869 -0.53 -29.36 -35.98
C TYR A 869 -0.87 -28.74 -37.36
N CYS A 870 -0.82 -27.41 -37.47
CA CYS A 870 -1.07 -26.69 -38.72
C CYS A 870 0.08 -26.78 -39.75
N THR A 871 1.25 -27.28 -39.36
CA THR A 871 2.40 -27.49 -40.26
C THR A 871 2.29 -28.82 -41.03
N ASP A 872 1.82 -29.88 -40.36
CA ASP A 872 1.49 -31.17 -40.96
C ASP A 872 0.39 -31.87 -40.14
N SER A 873 -0.86 -31.65 -40.55
CA SER A 873 -2.05 -32.23 -39.90
C SER A 873 -2.21 -33.75 -40.10
N SER A 874 -1.41 -34.37 -40.98
CA SER A 874 -1.34 -35.81 -41.16
C SER A 874 -0.37 -36.42 -40.16
N LEU A 875 0.84 -35.86 -40.06
CA LEU A 875 1.88 -36.28 -39.10
C LEU A 875 1.38 -36.14 -37.66
N TYR A 876 0.77 -35.01 -37.30
CA TYR A 876 0.23 -34.75 -35.96
C TYR A 876 -1.27 -35.10 -35.87
N SER A 877 -1.68 -36.19 -36.52
CA SER A 877 -3.03 -36.74 -36.40
C SER A 877 -3.22 -37.52 -35.09
N ALA A 878 -4.45 -37.58 -34.58
CA ALA A 878 -4.77 -38.32 -33.35
C ALA A 878 -4.43 -39.82 -33.45
N ALA A 879 -4.50 -40.40 -34.65
CA ALA A 879 -4.09 -41.79 -34.91
C ALA A 879 -2.58 -41.98 -34.71
N ASN A 880 -1.74 -41.13 -35.31
CA ASN A 880 -0.29 -41.19 -35.10
C ASN A 880 0.09 -40.93 -33.64
N PHE A 881 -0.57 -39.96 -32.98
CA PHE A 881 -0.38 -39.69 -31.55
C PHE A 881 -0.70 -40.93 -30.69
N PHE A 882 -1.84 -41.59 -30.93
CA PHE A 882 -2.22 -42.84 -30.29
C PHE A 882 -1.18 -43.95 -30.54
N ASP A 883 -0.76 -44.15 -31.79
CA ASP A 883 0.26 -45.14 -32.17
C ASP A 883 1.59 -44.89 -31.44
N HIS A 884 2.06 -43.64 -31.43
CA HIS A 884 3.32 -43.27 -30.78
C HIS A 884 3.26 -43.43 -29.25
N LEU A 885 2.18 -42.97 -28.61
CA LEU A 885 1.98 -43.11 -27.16
C LEU A 885 1.84 -44.59 -26.76
N ARG A 886 1.04 -45.37 -27.49
CA ARG A 886 0.94 -46.83 -27.29
C ARG A 886 2.31 -47.50 -27.41
N ASN A 887 3.08 -47.18 -28.45
CA ASN A 887 4.40 -47.78 -28.64
C ASN A 887 5.35 -47.47 -27.48
N ALA A 888 5.30 -46.27 -26.90
CA ALA A 888 6.09 -45.90 -25.73
C ALA A 888 5.65 -46.65 -24.46
N LEU A 889 4.34 -46.71 -24.19
CA LEU A 889 3.76 -47.42 -23.04
C LEU A 889 3.94 -48.94 -23.15
N ASP A 890 3.89 -49.51 -24.37
CA ASP A 890 4.17 -50.93 -24.64
C ASP A 890 5.62 -51.31 -24.32
N ILE A 891 6.59 -50.41 -24.52
CA ILE A 891 7.98 -50.64 -24.12
C ILE A 891 8.09 -50.66 -22.59
N LEU A 892 7.47 -49.71 -21.89
CA LEU A 892 7.43 -49.70 -20.42
C LEU A 892 6.76 -50.97 -19.85
N HIS A 893 5.59 -51.34 -20.35
CA HIS A 893 4.84 -52.54 -19.94
C HIS A 893 5.53 -53.85 -20.35
N ARG A 894 6.46 -53.84 -21.30
CA ARG A 894 7.30 -55.02 -21.63
C ARG A 894 8.53 -55.13 -20.75
N GLU A 895 9.20 -54.02 -20.45
CA GLU A 895 10.59 -54.03 -19.96
C GLU A 895 10.79 -53.53 -18.53
N VAL A 896 9.82 -52.81 -17.94
CA VAL A 896 9.90 -52.32 -16.56
C VAL A 896 9.06 -53.21 -15.63
N PRO A 897 9.67 -53.85 -14.61
CA PRO A 897 8.94 -54.49 -13.53
C PRO A 897 8.58 -53.48 -12.43
N ARG A 898 7.55 -53.80 -11.63
CA ARG A 898 7.13 -53.06 -10.43
C ARG A 898 6.92 -51.56 -10.67
N ALA A 899 6.00 -51.20 -11.57
CA ALA A 899 5.79 -49.80 -11.94
C ALA A 899 4.32 -49.36 -11.96
N LEU A 900 4.07 -48.18 -11.38
CA LEU A 900 2.84 -47.42 -11.57
C LEU A 900 3.13 -46.24 -12.50
N VAL A 901 2.49 -46.22 -13.67
CA VAL A 901 2.68 -45.16 -14.66
C VAL A 901 1.53 -44.15 -14.55
N ASN A 902 1.85 -42.92 -14.15
CA ASN A 902 0.94 -41.78 -14.25
C ASN A 902 0.96 -41.26 -15.69
N LEU A 903 -0.07 -41.57 -16.48
CA LEU A 903 -0.31 -40.86 -17.74
C LEU A 903 -1.09 -39.59 -17.40
N VAL A 904 -0.50 -38.43 -17.61
CA VAL A 904 -1.10 -37.14 -17.26
C VAL A 904 -1.62 -36.49 -18.54
N ASP A 905 -2.86 -35.97 -18.51
CA ASP A 905 -3.41 -35.20 -19.62
C ASP A 905 -2.60 -33.90 -19.84
N PHE A 906 -2.67 -33.28 -21.02
CA PHE A 906 -1.87 -32.10 -21.35
C PHE A 906 -2.68 -30.79 -21.24
N MET A 907 -2.00 -29.68 -20.98
CA MET A 907 -2.65 -28.36 -20.92
C MET A 907 -3.27 -28.00 -22.28
N SER A 908 -4.60 -27.89 -22.32
CA SER A 908 -5.34 -27.55 -23.54
C SER A 908 -4.81 -26.25 -24.17
N PRO A 909 -4.51 -26.21 -25.48
CA PRO A 909 -3.97 -25.02 -26.14
C PRO A 909 -4.83 -23.76 -26.01
N ARG A 910 -6.15 -23.90 -25.77
CA ARG A 910 -7.04 -22.77 -25.43
C ARG A 910 -6.56 -21.96 -24.23
N VAL A 911 -5.97 -22.63 -23.23
CA VAL A 911 -5.52 -22.00 -21.97
C VAL A 911 -4.35 -21.07 -22.26
N MET A 912 -3.30 -21.59 -22.90
CA MET A 912 -2.14 -20.82 -23.36
C MET A 912 -2.57 -19.63 -24.25
N ARG A 913 -3.42 -19.90 -25.25
CA ARG A 913 -3.96 -18.86 -26.16
C ARG A 913 -4.67 -17.74 -25.38
N ARG A 914 -5.53 -18.08 -24.41
CA ARG A 914 -6.30 -17.12 -23.61
C ARG A 914 -5.41 -16.23 -22.75
N VAL A 915 -4.38 -16.79 -22.11
CA VAL A 915 -3.44 -16.01 -21.28
C VAL A 915 -2.58 -15.09 -22.14
N PHE A 916 -1.98 -15.64 -23.20
CA PHE A 916 -1.05 -14.95 -24.10
C PHE A 916 -1.71 -13.81 -24.86
N LEU A 917 -2.85 -14.04 -25.51
CA LEU A 917 -3.58 -13.01 -26.25
C LEU A 917 -4.35 -12.04 -25.34
N GLY A 918 -4.69 -12.45 -24.12
CA GLY A 918 -5.35 -11.61 -23.12
C GLY A 918 -4.45 -10.56 -22.45
N ASN A 919 -3.12 -10.68 -22.59
CA ASN A 919 -2.13 -9.83 -21.92
C ASN A 919 -1.04 -9.29 -22.87
N PRO A 920 -1.40 -8.57 -23.95
CA PRO A 920 -0.45 -8.12 -24.97
C PRO A 920 0.65 -7.16 -24.44
N ASP A 921 0.41 -6.50 -23.31
CA ASP A 921 1.39 -5.60 -22.66
C ASP A 921 2.49 -6.36 -21.89
N LYS A 922 2.29 -7.65 -21.62
CA LYS A 922 3.16 -8.47 -20.74
C LYS A 922 3.74 -9.70 -21.45
N CYS A 923 2.98 -10.29 -22.37
CA CYS A 923 3.39 -11.47 -23.12
C CYS A 923 4.15 -11.08 -24.40
N PRO A 924 5.12 -11.87 -24.88
CA PRO A 924 5.97 -11.53 -26.02
C PRO A 924 5.23 -11.73 -27.36
N VAL A 925 4.16 -10.98 -27.60
CA VAL A 925 3.24 -11.17 -28.75
C VAL A 925 3.93 -11.10 -30.12
N GLN A 926 5.05 -10.39 -30.23
CA GLN A 926 5.86 -10.33 -31.47
C GLN A 926 6.60 -11.66 -31.76
N GLN A 927 6.75 -12.54 -30.78
CA GLN A 927 7.40 -13.86 -30.90
C GLN A 927 6.40 -15.03 -31.06
N ALA A 928 5.09 -14.74 -31.13
CA ALA A 928 4.03 -15.75 -31.19
C ALA A 928 4.20 -16.77 -32.35
N SER A 929 4.78 -16.35 -33.46
CA SER A 929 5.09 -17.17 -34.64
C SER A 929 6.26 -18.14 -34.45
N ILE A 930 7.07 -17.95 -33.40
CA ILE A 930 8.23 -18.79 -33.05
C ILE A 930 7.87 -19.75 -31.91
N LEU A 931 7.05 -19.31 -30.95
CA LEU A 931 6.79 -20.05 -29.70
C LEU A 931 5.80 -21.21 -29.85
N CYS A 932 4.63 -20.99 -30.46
CA CYS A 932 3.59 -22.00 -30.64
C CYS A 932 2.60 -21.55 -31.73
N ASN A 933 3.11 -21.43 -32.96
CA ASN A 933 2.46 -20.69 -34.05
C ASN A 933 1.00 -21.12 -34.31
N CYS A 934 0.75 -22.44 -34.41
CA CYS A 934 -0.58 -22.97 -34.75
C CYS A 934 -1.65 -22.68 -33.69
N VAL A 935 -1.26 -22.35 -32.46
CA VAL A 935 -2.18 -22.03 -31.35
C VAL A 935 -2.38 -20.52 -31.24
N LEU A 936 -1.33 -19.73 -31.44
CA LEU A 936 -1.32 -18.31 -31.10
C LEU A 936 -1.72 -17.39 -32.26
N THR A 937 -1.37 -17.71 -33.52
CA THR A 937 -1.56 -16.78 -34.65
C THR A 937 -2.86 -16.99 -35.44
N LEU A 938 -3.59 -18.09 -35.19
CA LEU A 938 -4.91 -18.31 -35.78
C LEU A 938 -5.90 -17.21 -35.37
N ARG A 939 -6.89 -16.94 -36.24
CA ARG A 939 -7.95 -15.96 -35.97
C ARG A 939 -9.04 -16.58 -35.08
N GLU A 940 -9.65 -15.75 -34.24
CA GLU A 940 -10.86 -16.14 -33.51
C GLU A 940 -11.98 -16.54 -34.47
N SER A 941 -12.79 -17.52 -34.06
CA SER A 941 -13.89 -18.10 -34.86
C SER A 941 -13.48 -18.66 -36.25
N SER A 942 -12.20 -19.00 -36.45
CA SER A 942 -11.71 -19.62 -37.70
C SER A 942 -11.98 -21.12 -37.77
N GLN A 943 -12.10 -21.68 -38.99
CA GLN A 943 -12.28 -23.12 -39.17
C GLN A 943 -11.02 -23.90 -38.75
N GLU A 944 -9.86 -23.28 -38.90
CA GLU A 944 -8.55 -23.80 -38.48
C GLU A 944 -8.50 -23.95 -36.96
N LEU A 945 -8.98 -22.95 -36.20
CA LEU A 945 -9.07 -23.03 -34.74
C LEU A 945 -10.08 -24.10 -34.31
N ALA A 946 -11.24 -24.20 -34.99
CA ALA A 946 -12.22 -25.25 -34.70
C ALA A 946 -11.66 -26.67 -34.97
N ARG A 947 -10.81 -26.85 -36.00
CA ARG A 947 -10.10 -28.11 -36.27
C ARG A 947 -9.04 -28.42 -35.21
N LEU A 948 -8.26 -27.42 -34.79
CA LEU A 948 -7.29 -27.55 -33.69
C LEU A 948 -7.96 -27.97 -32.38
N GLU A 949 -9.13 -27.41 -32.08
CA GLU A 949 -9.96 -27.77 -30.93
C GLU A 949 -10.55 -29.18 -31.04
N ALA A 950 -10.90 -29.63 -32.24
CA ALA A 950 -11.37 -31.00 -32.49
C ALA A 950 -10.25 -32.03 -32.33
N VAL A 951 -9.06 -31.81 -32.90
CA VAL A 951 -7.92 -32.73 -32.73
C VAL A 951 -7.39 -32.73 -31.29
N THR A 952 -7.46 -31.60 -30.57
CA THR A 952 -7.19 -31.53 -29.11
C THR A 952 -8.07 -32.53 -28.36
N ARG A 953 -9.40 -32.52 -28.60
CA ARG A 953 -10.32 -33.48 -27.98
C ARG A 953 -10.04 -34.92 -28.43
N ALA A 954 -9.71 -35.13 -29.71
CA ALA A 954 -9.38 -36.46 -30.22
C ALA A 954 -8.14 -37.05 -29.54
N TYR A 955 -7.09 -36.25 -29.29
CA TYR A 955 -5.93 -36.66 -28.50
C TYR A 955 -6.32 -37.11 -27.08
N GLN A 956 -7.16 -36.33 -26.38
CA GLN A 956 -7.66 -36.66 -25.04
C GLN A 956 -8.49 -37.96 -25.04
N SER A 957 -9.37 -38.13 -26.04
CA SER A 957 -10.12 -39.38 -26.26
C SER A 957 -9.19 -40.56 -26.54
N SER A 958 -8.16 -40.40 -27.37
CA SER A 958 -7.17 -41.44 -27.67
C SER A 958 -6.37 -41.88 -26.44
N MET A 959 -5.98 -40.96 -25.54
CA MET A 959 -5.33 -41.32 -24.28
C MET A 959 -6.26 -42.11 -23.36
N ARG A 960 -7.54 -41.71 -23.30
CA ARG A 960 -8.57 -42.43 -22.54
C ARG A 960 -8.80 -43.83 -23.07
N GLU A 961 -9.09 -43.98 -24.36
CA GLU A 961 -9.32 -45.27 -25.02
C GLU A 961 -8.12 -46.22 -24.85
N LEU A 962 -6.90 -45.70 -24.96
CA LEU A 962 -5.68 -46.48 -24.81
C LEU A 962 -5.55 -47.10 -23.41
N VAL A 963 -5.83 -46.34 -22.34
CA VAL A 963 -5.79 -46.84 -20.96
C VAL A 963 -7.03 -47.68 -20.62
N GLU A 964 -8.22 -47.20 -20.98
CA GLU A 964 -9.49 -47.87 -20.70
C GLU A 964 -9.71 -49.17 -21.51
N SER A 965 -8.79 -49.49 -22.44
CA SER A 965 -8.68 -50.81 -23.07
C SER A 965 -8.24 -51.94 -22.12
N GLY A 966 -7.70 -51.62 -20.93
CA GLY A 966 -7.16 -52.58 -19.97
C GLY A 966 -5.84 -53.24 -20.39
N ARG A 967 -5.24 -52.79 -21.50
CA ARG A 967 -3.99 -53.33 -22.10
C ARG A 967 -2.80 -53.42 -21.13
N TYR A 968 -2.78 -52.59 -20.09
CA TYR A 968 -1.63 -52.42 -19.20
C TYR A 968 -1.83 -52.99 -17.79
N ASP A 969 -3.02 -53.53 -17.47
CA ASP A 969 -3.32 -54.19 -16.19
C ASP A 969 -3.23 -55.73 -16.30
N THR A 970 -2.42 -56.22 -17.24
CA THR A 970 -2.27 -57.67 -17.52
C THR A 970 -1.25 -58.38 -16.62
N ARG A 971 -0.53 -57.63 -15.78
CA ARG A 971 0.42 -58.14 -14.78
C ARG A 971 0.05 -57.57 -13.40
N GLU A 972 0.28 -58.33 -12.34
CA GLU A 972 0.11 -57.83 -10.97
C GLU A 972 1.04 -56.64 -10.66
N ASP A 973 2.21 -56.56 -11.28
CA ASP A 973 3.27 -55.61 -10.93
C ASP A 973 3.32 -54.34 -11.80
N PHE A 974 2.34 -54.12 -12.67
CA PHE A 974 2.31 -52.97 -13.59
C PHE A 974 0.89 -52.44 -13.80
N SER A 975 0.73 -51.11 -13.88
CA SER A 975 -0.52 -50.47 -14.29
C SER A 975 -0.25 -49.07 -14.86
N VAL A 976 -1.03 -48.63 -15.85
CA VAL A 976 -1.06 -47.25 -16.34
C VAL A 976 -2.36 -46.61 -15.87
N VAL A 977 -2.27 -45.44 -15.24
CA VAL A 977 -3.43 -44.72 -14.71
C VAL A 977 -3.46 -43.32 -15.30
N LEU A 978 -4.56 -42.99 -15.98
CA LEU A 978 -4.83 -41.64 -16.48
C LEU A 978 -5.16 -40.70 -15.31
N GLN A 979 -4.51 -39.53 -15.29
CA GLN A 979 -4.70 -38.45 -14.32
C GLN A 979 -5.24 -37.20 -15.07
N PRO A 980 -6.57 -37.03 -15.18
CA PRO A 980 -7.20 -36.10 -16.12
C PRO A 980 -7.29 -34.64 -15.66
N PHE A 981 -6.64 -34.21 -14.57
CA PHE A 981 -6.83 -32.87 -13.99
C PHE A 981 -6.52 -31.66 -14.91
N PHE A 982 -5.84 -31.86 -16.05
CA PHE A 982 -5.63 -30.82 -17.07
C PHE A 982 -6.82 -30.61 -18.02
N TYR A 983 -7.82 -31.50 -18.02
CA TYR A 983 -8.94 -31.51 -18.98
C TYR A 983 -9.75 -30.20 -18.94
N ASN A 984 -9.94 -29.61 -17.75
CA ASN A 984 -10.68 -28.37 -17.54
C ASN A 984 -9.94 -27.41 -16.57
N ILE A 985 -9.02 -26.59 -17.09
CA ILE A 985 -8.28 -25.60 -16.26
C ILE A 985 -9.09 -24.31 -16.11
N GLN A 986 -9.35 -23.91 -14.87
CA GLN A 986 -9.93 -22.61 -14.52
C GLN A 986 -8.81 -21.60 -14.23
N LEU A 987 -8.69 -20.59 -15.11
CA LEU A 987 -7.71 -19.52 -14.99
C LEU A 987 -8.19 -18.42 -14.03
N PRO A 988 -7.33 -17.89 -13.14
CA PRO A 988 -7.63 -16.70 -12.36
C PRO A 988 -7.85 -15.50 -13.28
N ILE A 989 -8.80 -14.65 -12.93
CA ILE A 989 -9.11 -13.41 -13.65
C ILE A 989 -8.88 -12.24 -12.69
N LEU A 990 -8.10 -11.25 -13.15
CA LEU A 990 -7.81 -10.01 -12.43
C LEU A 990 -9.03 -9.08 -12.42
N ALA A 991 -9.01 -8.07 -11.54
CA ALA A 991 -10.10 -7.10 -11.42
C ALA A 991 -10.32 -6.23 -12.69
N ASP A 992 -9.38 -6.23 -13.65
CA ASP A 992 -9.50 -5.60 -14.97
C ASP A 992 -10.08 -6.54 -16.05
N GLY A 993 -10.43 -7.78 -15.69
CA GLY A 993 -10.98 -8.80 -16.58
C GLY A 993 -9.94 -9.65 -17.33
N ARG A 994 -8.63 -9.40 -17.17
CA ARG A 994 -7.57 -10.17 -17.84
C ARG A 994 -7.18 -11.44 -17.07
N PRO A 995 -6.73 -12.50 -17.75
CA PRO A 995 -6.13 -13.66 -17.08
C PRO A 995 -4.88 -13.29 -16.30
N ASP A 996 -4.73 -13.83 -15.08
CA ASP A 996 -3.57 -13.57 -14.24
C ASP A 996 -2.31 -14.32 -14.73
N VAL A 997 -1.39 -13.57 -15.32
CA VAL A 997 -0.07 -14.09 -15.75
C VAL A 997 0.85 -14.48 -14.59
N SER A 998 0.51 -14.21 -13.31
CA SER A 998 1.37 -14.55 -12.16
C SER A 998 1.54 -16.06 -11.92
N PHE A 999 0.87 -16.90 -12.71
CA PHE A 999 1.00 -18.36 -12.75
C PHE A 999 1.90 -18.87 -13.90
N PHE A 1000 2.39 -17.99 -14.77
CA PHE A 1000 3.17 -18.33 -15.97
C PHE A 1000 4.58 -17.74 -15.92
N ALA A 1001 5.49 -18.32 -16.70
CA ALA A 1001 6.79 -17.77 -17.00
C ALA A 1001 6.66 -16.52 -17.90
N PRO A 1002 7.74 -15.73 -18.10
CA PRO A 1002 7.69 -14.50 -18.92
C PRO A 1002 7.19 -14.66 -20.36
N ASP A 1003 7.16 -15.88 -20.91
CA ASP A 1003 6.60 -16.15 -22.25
C ASP A 1003 5.06 -16.26 -22.29
N CYS A 1004 4.40 -16.31 -21.13
CA CYS A 1004 2.96 -16.58 -20.96
C CYS A 1004 2.48 -17.95 -21.48
N LEU A 1005 3.37 -18.92 -21.67
CA LEU A 1005 3.04 -20.28 -22.15
C LEU A 1005 3.45 -21.35 -21.14
N HIS A 1006 4.69 -21.28 -20.63
CA HIS A 1006 5.16 -22.23 -19.64
C HIS A 1006 4.59 -21.89 -18.24
N PRO A 1007 4.12 -22.88 -17.46
CA PRO A 1007 3.78 -22.68 -16.05
C PRO A 1007 5.00 -22.24 -15.22
N ASN A 1008 4.81 -21.33 -14.26
CA ASN A 1008 5.86 -21.00 -13.27
C ASN A 1008 5.72 -21.83 -11.97
N GLN A 1009 6.58 -21.60 -10.99
CA GLN A 1009 6.63 -22.36 -9.73
C GLN A 1009 5.30 -22.41 -8.96
N LYS A 1010 4.48 -21.34 -9.05
CA LYS A 1010 3.16 -21.24 -8.44
C LYS A 1010 2.17 -22.23 -9.05
N PHE A 1011 2.15 -22.30 -10.39
CA PHE A 1011 1.29 -23.23 -11.14
C PHE A 1011 1.83 -24.66 -11.03
N HIS A 1012 3.13 -24.89 -11.17
CA HIS A 1012 3.74 -26.22 -10.98
C HIS A 1012 3.40 -26.83 -9.61
N SER A 1013 3.32 -26.02 -8.55
CA SER A 1013 2.94 -26.51 -7.22
C SER A 1013 1.46 -26.92 -7.12
N GLN A 1014 0.56 -26.24 -7.85
CA GLN A 1014 -0.84 -26.69 -8.02
C GLN A 1014 -0.92 -27.98 -8.85
N LEU A 1015 -0.08 -28.13 -9.90
CA LEU A 1015 0.01 -29.39 -10.65
C LEU A 1015 0.43 -30.57 -9.77
N SER A 1016 1.37 -30.36 -8.85
CA SER A 1016 1.81 -31.36 -7.87
C SER A 1016 0.70 -31.76 -6.89
N ARG A 1017 -0.07 -30.78 -6.40
CA ARG A 1017 -1.23 -31.01 -5.52
C ARG A 1017 -2.33 -31.79 -6.26
N ALA A 1018 -2.69 -31.36 -7.48
CA ALA A 1018 -3.68 -32.01 -8.31
C ALA A 1018 -3.29 -33.46 -8.68
N LEU A 1019 -2.04 -33.69 -9.08
CA LEU A 1019 -1.51 -35.04 -9.36
C LEU A 1019 -1.59 -35.94 -8.13
N TRP A 1020 -1.20 -35.45 -6.95
CA TRP A 1020 -1.28 -36.21 -5.71
C TRP A 1020 -2.72 -36.57 -5.31
N VAL A 1021 -3.65 -35.63 -5.43
CA VAL A 1021 -5.09 -35.86 -5.22
C VAL A 1021 -5.61 -36.93 -6.19
N ASN A 1022 -5.36 -36.77 -7.49
CA ASN A 1022 -5.73 -37.75 -8.52
C ASN A 1022 -5.16 -39.14 -8.25
N MET A 1023 -3.92 -39.27 -7.76
CA MET A 1023 -3.32 -40.56 -7.40
C MET A 1023 -4.01 -41.28 -6.22
N LEU A 1024 -4.78 -40.57 -5.39
CA LEU A 1024 -5.56 -41.12 -4.27
C LEU A 1024 -7.07 -41.22 -4.55
N GLU A 1025 -7.57 -40.55 -5.60
CA GLU A 1025 -8.95 -40.65 -6.10
C GLU A 1025 -9.19 -41.94 -6.91
N PRO A 1026 -10.25 -42.71 -6.59
CA PRO A 1026 -10.55 -43.96 -7.29
C PRO A 1026 -10.96 -43.70 -8.75
N LEU A 1027 -10.63 -44.64 -9.64
CA LEU A 1027 -10.96 -44.53 -11.06
C LEU A 1027 -12.47 -44.44 -11.28
N GLY A 1028 -12.87 -43.64 -12.28
CA GLY A 1028 -14.26 -43.21 -12.46
C GLY A 1028 -14.70 -42.04 -11.55
N LYS A 1029 -13.85 -41.58 -10.61
CA LYS A 1029 -14.12 -40.41 -9.75
C LYS A 1029 -12.91 -39.47 -9.59
N LYS A 1030 -11.91 -39.55 -10.49
CA LYS A 1030 -10.78 -38.62 -10.51
C LYS A 1030 -11.25 -37.22 -10.93
N THR A 1031 -10.77 -36.19 -10.24
CA THR A 1031 -11.01 -34.79 -10.57
C THR A 1031 -10.35 -34.45 -11.92
N ASP A 1032 -11.15 -33.95 -12.87
CA ASP A 1032 -10.73 -33.56 -14.22
C ASP A 1032 -10.50 -32.03 -14.38
N THR A 1033 -10.76 -31.30 -13.30
CA THR A 1033 -10.86 -29.84 -13.28
C THR A 1033 -9.82 -29.25 -12.33
N LEU A 1034 -8.99 -28.33 -12.84
CA LEU A 1034 -7.94 -27.66 -12.08
C LEU A 1034 -8.23 -26.16 -11.95
N ASP A 1035 -8.68 -25.74 -10.77
CA ASP A 1035 -8.73 -24.33 -10.39
C ASP A 1035 -7.39 -23.90 -9.77
N LEU A 1036 -6.72 -22.94 -10.40
CA LEU A 1036 -5.42 -22.43 -9.94
C LEU A 1036 -5.54 -21.52 -8.70
N THR A 1037 -6.75 -21.04 -8.39
CA THR A 1037 -7.05 -20.21 -7.22
C THR A 1037 -7.49 -20.99 -5.98
N ALA A 1038 -7.91 -22.24 -6.16
CA ALA A 1038 -8.30 -23.11 -5.06
C ALA A 1038 -7.10 -23.51 -4.20
N ASP A 1039 -7.27 -23.53 -2.88
CA ASP A 1039 -6.32 -24.19 -1.98
C ASP A 1039 -6.57 -25.71 -2.05
N ILE A 1040 -5.87 -26.39 -2.96
CA ILE A 1040 -5.97 -27.84 -3.14
C ILE A 1040 -5.21 -28.50 -1.97
N PRO A 1041 -5.89 -29.16 -1.00
CA PRO A 1041 -5.20 -29.78 0.12
C PRO A 1041 -4.37 -30.99 -0.35
N LEU A 1042 -3.38 -31.40 0.45
CA LEU A 1042 -2.73 -32.69 0.28
C LEU A 1042 -3.42 -33.74 1.17
N PRO A 1043 -4.38 -34.54 0.64
CA PRO A 1043 -5.02 -35.61 1.41
C PRO A 1043 -4.02 -36.71 1.77
N CYS A 1044 -4.38 -37.47 2.79
CA CYS A 1044 -3.64 -38.66 3.23
C CYS A 1044 -4.35 -39.92 2.75
N PRO A 1045 -3.62 -41.02 2.47
CA PRO A 1045 -4.23 -42.33 2.26
C PRO A 1045 -5.09 -42.72 3.46
N ALA A 1046 -6.29 -43.24 3.21
CA ALA A 1046 -7.21 -43.60 4.28
C ALA A 1046 -6.77 -44.91 4.95
N GLN A 1047 -6.98 -45.06 6.27
CA GLN A 1047 -6.48 -46.23 7.02
C GLN A 1047 -7.08 -47.56 6.52
N ASN A 1048 -8.30 -47.53 5.97
CA ASN A 1048 -8.98 -48.65 5.34
C ASN A 1048 -8.63 -48.83 3.85
N GLU A 1049 -8.07 -47.82 3.18
CA GLU A 1049 -7.70 -47.81 1.76
C GLU A 1049 -6.35 -47.09 1.56
N PRO A 1050 -5.23 -47.63 2.09
CA PRO A 1050 -3.94 -46.91 2.19
C PRO A 1050 -3.12 -46.91 0.88
N PHE A 1051 -3.75 -47.24 -0.25
CA PHE A 1051 -3.09 -47.56 -1.51
C PHE A 1051 -3.25 -46.46 -2.56
N LEU A 1052 -2.27 -46.33 -3.44
CA LEU A 1052 -2.41 -45.53 -4.67
C LEU A 1052 -3.45 -46.17 -5.60
N ARG A 1053 -4.29 -45.35 -6.24
CA ARG A 1053 -5.49 -45.84 -6.93
C ARG A 1053 -5.19 -46.35 -8.33
N THR A 1054 -5.53 -47.61 -8.52
CA THR A 1054 -5.46 -48.41 -9.75
C THR A 1054 -6.86 -48.98 -10.06
N PRO A 1055 -7.13 -49.53 -11.25
CA PRO A 1055 -8.48 -49.97 -11.62
C PRO A 1055 -9.07 -50.97 -10.62
N ARG A 1056 -8.28 -51.99 -10.25
CA ARG A 1056 -8.71 -53.08 -9.37
C ARG A 1056 -9.00 -52.63 -7.94
N ASN A 1057 -8.15 -51.79 -7.33
CA ASN A 1057 -8.40 -51.25 -5.98
C ASN A 1057 -9.35 -50.03 -5.96
N SER A 1058 -9.89 -49.66 -7.12
CA SER A 1058 -11.03 -48.75 -7.27
C SER A 1058 -12.35 -49.50 -7.55
N ASN A 1059 -12.32 -50.84 -7.69
CA ASN A 1059 -13.41 -51.66 -8.21
C ASN A 1059 -13.96 -51.15 -9.57
N TYR A 1060 -13.07 -50.60 -10.40
CA TYR A 1060 -13.42 -50.03 -11.70
C TYR A 1060 -13.49 -51.12 -12.77
N THR A 1061 -14.59 -51.17 -13.50
CA THR A 1061 -14.79 -52.09 -14.64
C THR A 1061 -14.66 -51.31 -15.93
N TYR A 1062 -13.71 -51.71 -16.78
CA TYR A 1062 -13.51 -51.07 -18.08
C TYR A 1062 -14.73 -51.25 -19.01
N PRO A 1063 -15.07 -50.24 -19.85
CA PRO A 1063 -16.17 -50.36 -20.81
C PRO A 1063 -16.00 -51.57 -21.73
N THR A 1064 -16.93 -52.53 -21.65
CA THR A 1064 -16.85 -53.78 -22.42
C THR A 1064 -17.21 -53.55 -23.89
N LYS A 1065 -16.17 -53.16 -24.65
CA LYS A 1065 -16.18 -52.43 -25.93
C LYS A 1065 -16.46 -50.93 -25.74
N PRO A 1066 -15.80 -50.05 -26.53
CA PRO A 1066 -16.34 -48.72 -26.73
C PRO A 1066 -17.73 -48.84 -27.36
N SER A 1067 -18.63 -47.92 -27.03
CA SER A 1067 -19.75 -47.66 -27.90
C SER A 1067 -19.20 -47.23 -29.26
N ILE A 1068 -19.52 -47.99 -30.31
CA ILE A 1068 -19.50 -47.44 -31.66
C ILE A 1068 -20.75 -46.55 -31.77
N GLU A 1069 -20.73 -45.45 -31.03
CA GLU A 1069 -21.46 -44.27 -31.47
C GLU A 1069 -20.93 -43.91 -32.85
N ASN A 1070 -21.87 -43.59 -33.74
CA ASN A 1070 -21.59 -43.38 -35.14
C ASN A 1070 -20.56 -42.25 -35.30
N TRP A 1071 -19.40 -42.53 -35.90
CA TRP A 1071 -18.40 -41.48 -36.18
C TRP A 1071 -18.89 -40.47 -37.24
N GLY A 1072 -20.01 -40.78 -37.92
CA GLY A 1072 -20.82 -39.76 -38.59
C GLY A 1072 -21.61 -38.94 -37.57
N SER A 1073 -21.32 -37.64 -37.48
CA SER A 1073 -22.14 -36.66 -36.78
C SER A 1073 -23.62 -36.79 -37.12
N ASP A 1074 -24.51 -36.61 -36.14
CA ASP A 1074 -25.96 -36.56 -36.37
C ASP A 1074 -26.32 -35.51 -37.44
N PHE A 1075 -26.58 -35.98 -38.66
CA PHE A 1075 -27.00 -35.13 -39.76
C PHE A 1075 -28.46 -34.70 -39.51
N LEU A 1076 -28.61 -33.47 -39.01
CA LEU A 1076 -29.89 -32.75 -38.85
C LEU A 1076 -30.48 -32.35 -40.21
N CYS A 1077 -30.69 -33.34 -41.08
CA CYS A 1077 -31.44 -33.23 -42.31
C CYS A 1077 -32.86 -33.76 -42.06
N GLU A 1078 -33.89 -33.00 -42.43
CA GLU A 1078 -35.28 -33.44 -42.23
C GLU A 1078 -35.82 -34.27 -43.41
N GLU A 1079 -35.24 -34.12 -44.61
CA GLU A 1079 -35.64 -34.86 -45.82
C GLU A 1079 -34.74 -36.08 -46.10
N TRP A 1080 -35.12 -37.25 -45.58
CA TRP A 1080 -34.46 -38.54 -45.83
C TRP A 1080 -35.01 -39.30 -47.06
N ASN A 1081 -36.07 -38.79 -47.69
CA ASN A 1081 -36.73 -39.47 -48.80
C ASN A 1081 -35.98 -39.25 -50.13
N PRO A 1082 -35.88 -40.28 -51.00
CA PRO A 1082 -35.44 -40.11 -52.38
C PRO A 1082 -36.39 -39.19 -53.15
N SER A 1083 -35.93 -38.70 -54.29
CA SER A 1083 -36.76 -37.88 -55.19
C SER A 1083 -37.96 -38.68 -55.69
N ASN A 1084 -39.12 -38.02 -55.82
CA ASN A 1084 -40.37 -38.62 -56.29
C ASN A 1084 -40.26 -39.24 -57.71
N SER A 1085 -39.21 -38.87 -58.45
CA SER A 1085 -38.80 -39.43 -59.73
C SER A 1085 -37.28 -39.49 -59.77
N VAL A 1086 -36.70 -40.48 -60.46
CA VAL A 1086 -35.24 -40.60 -60.63
C VAL A 1086 -34.68 -39.32 -61.25
N PRO A 1087 -33.76 -38.59 -60.58
CA PRO A 1087 -33.24 -37.33 -61.11
C PRO A 1087 -32.48 -37.50 -62.42
N THR A 1088 -32.78 -36.65 -63.39
CA THR A 1088 -32.08 -36.60 -64.69
C THR A 1088 -30.89 -35.64 -64.71
N SER A 1089 -30.69 -34.87 -63.64
CA SER A 1089 -29.62 -33.89 -63.47
C SER A 1089 -28.91 -34.06 -62.13
N VAL A 1090 -27.59 -33.87 -62.11
CA VAL A 1090 -26.79 -33.84 -60.86
C VAL A 1090 -27.17 -32.69 -59.94
N HIS A 1091 -27.85 -31.65 -60.46
CA HIS A 1091 -28.35 -30.52 -59.67
C HIS A 1091 -29.72 -30.79 -59.02
N GLU A 1092 -30.35 -31.92 -59.33
CA GLU A 1092 -31.65 -32.36 -58.81
C GLU A 1092 -31.50 -33.59 -57.87
N LEU A 1093 -30.27 -34.07 -57.68
CA LEU A 1093 -29.93 -35.31 -56.98
C LEU A 1093 -29.96 -35.13 -55.45
N ARG A 1094 -30.84 -35.86 -54.76
CA ARG A 1094 -30.87 -35.90 -53.29
C ARG A 1094 -29.92 -36.98 -52.76
N PRO A 1095 -29.45 -36.91 -51.49
CA PRO A 1095 -28.59 -37.94 -50.92
C PRO A 1095 -29.17 -39.35 -51.01
N ALA A 1096 -30.49 -39.50 -50.82
CA ALA A 1096 -31.20 -40.78 -50.91
C ALA A 1096 -31.39 -41.31 -52.35
N ASP A 1097 -31.09 -40.52 -53.39
CA ASP A 1097 -31.07 -40.99 -54.78
C ASP A 1097 -29.74 -41.71 -55.14
N ILE A 1098 -28.70 -41.54 -54.30
CA ILE A 1098 -27.35 -42.07 -54.53
C ILE A 1098 -27.29 -43.55 -54.15
N LYS A 1099 -27.55 -44.43 -55.13
CA LYS A 1099 -27.56 -45.89 -54.93
C LYS A 1099 -26.18 -46.56 -54.91
N VAL A 1100 -25.14 -45.86 -55.36
CA VAL A 1100 -23.75 -46.36 -55.42
C VAL A 1100 -22.82 -45.21 -55.08
N VAL A 1101 -21.88 -45.45 -54.16
CA VAL A 1101 -20.76 -44.56 -53.86
C VAL A 1101 -19.48 -45.34 -54.15
N ALA A 1102 -18.56 -44.74 -54.91
CA ALA A 1102 -17.27 -45.32 -55.25
C ALA A 1102 -16.19 -44.23 -55.16
N ALA A 1103 -14.97 -44.63 -54.78
CA ALA A 1103 -13.82 -43.76 -54.65
C ALA A 1103 -12.61 -44.36 -55.38
N LEU A 1104 -11.72 -43.51 -55.86
CA LEU A 1104 -10.47 -43.90 -56.53
C LEU A 1104 -9.35 -43.01 -55.97
N GLY A 1105 -8.31 -43.63 -55.41
CA GLY A 1105 -7.25 -42.92 -54.69
C GLY A 1105 -6.10 -43.84 -54.29
N ASP A 1106 -5.22 -43.36 -53.41
CA ASP A 1106 -4.04 -44.08 -52.94
C ASP A 1106 -4.34 -45.09 -51.80
N SER A 1107 -3.29 -45.48 -51.06
CA SER A 1107 -3.34 -46.39 -49.91
C SER A 1107 -4.37 -46.05 -48.84
N LEU A 1108 -4.75 -44.78 -48.63
CA LEU A 1108 -5.84 -44.40 -47.71
C LEU A 1108 -7.21 -44.98 -48.13
N THR A 1109 -7.36 -45.29 -49.42
CA THR A 1109 -8.55 -45.92 -50.01
C THR A 1109 -8.53 -47.46 -49.94
N HIS A 1110 -7.40 -48.08 -49.59
CA HIS A 1110 -7.21 -49.55 -49.66
C HIS A 1110 -7.30 -50.23 -48.29
N TRP A 1111 -8.49 -50.18 -47.68
CA TRP A 1111 -8.77 -50.85 -46.41
C TRP A 1111 -8.73 -52.38 -46.53
N ARG A 1112 -7.70 -53.03 -45.96
CA ARG A 1112 -7.64 -54.49 -45.79
C ARG A 1112 -8.15 -54.93 -44.42
N GLY A 1113 -9.47 -55.08 -44.29
CA GLY A 1113 -10.06 -55.68 -43.11
C GLY A 1113 -11.56 -55.95 -43.23
N TRP A 1114 -11.95 -57.15 -43.66
CA TRP A 1114 -12.36 -58.23 -42.72
C TRP A 1114 -12.65 -59.52 -43.51
N ARG A 1115 -12.58 -60.68 -42.84
CA ARG A 1115 -13.19 -61.92 -43.37
C ARG A 1115 -14.66 -61.91 -43.01
N LEU A 1116 -15.55 -62.06 -44.00
CA LEU A 1116 -16.87 -62.62 -43.75
C LEU A 1116 -16.73 -64.12 -43.50
N GLY A 1117 -17.52 -64.64 -42.57
CA GLY A 1117 -17.73 -66.08 -42.45
C GLY A 1117 -18.87 -66.51 -43.38
N ASP A 1118 -18.62 -67.52 -44.20
CA ASP A 1118 -19.64 -68.29 -44.93
C ASP A 1118 -20.70 -68.89 -43.97
N PRO A 1119 -21.92 -69.26 -44.42
CA PRO A 1119 -22.18 -69.75 -45.78
C PRO A 1119 -23.43 -69.26 -46.54
N TYR A 1120 -23.34 -69.46 -47.86
CA TYR A 1120 -24.37 -69.71 -48.89
C TYR A 1120 -24.50 -68.69 -50.05
N HIS A 1121 -24.63 -69.27 -51.25
CA HIS A 1121 -24.91 -68.67 -52.57
C HIS A 1121 -23.82 -67.83 -53.27
N THR A 1122 -22.78 -68.54 -53.72
CA THR A 1122 -22.38 -68.71 -55.15
C THR A 1122 -22.47 -67.55 -56.16
N ALA A 1123 -21.44 -67.47 -57.01
CA ALA A 1123 -21.39 -66.85 -58.36
C ALA A 1123 -21.21 -65.31 -58.41
N GLN A 1124 -20.42 -64.71 -59.33
CA GLN A 1124 -19.29 -65.21 -60.15
C GLN A 1124 -18.56 -63.99 -60.80
N HIS A 1125 -17.38 -64.24 -61.40
CA HIS A 1125 -16.62 -63.34 -62.30
C HIS A 1125 -16.05 -62.01 -61.75
N SER A 1126 -14.73 -61.93 -61.82
CA SER A 1126 -13.90 -60.72 -61.86
C SER A 1126 -13.60 -60.31 -63.30
N GLU A 1127 -13.40 -59.01 -63.56
CA GLU A 1127 -12.75 -58.55 -64.79
C GLU A 1127 -11.95 -57.25 -64.54
N GLU A 1128 -10.86 -57.05 -65.27
CA GLU A 1128 -9.92 -55.92 -65.11
C GLU A 1128 -10.18 -54.80 -66.14
N VAL A 1129 -9.91 -53.54 -65.79
CA VAL A 1129 -9.69 -52.46 -66.79
C VAL A 1129 -8.53 -51.56 -66.35
N GLN A 1130 -7.58 -51.30 -67.26
CA GLN A 1130 -6.43 -50.41 -67.07
C GLN A 1130 -6.75 -48.93 -67.39
N PRO A 1131 -5.99 -47.96 -66.86
CA PRO A 1131 -6.25 -46.53 -67.04
C PRO A 1131 -5.81 -45.99 -68.41
N GLN A 1132 -6.45 -44.92 -68.89
CA GLN A 1132 -5.95 -44.10 -69.99
C GLN A 1132 -5.99 -42.59 -69.69
N ASN A 1133 -5.03 -41.90 -70.32
CA ASN A 1133 -4.70 -40.49 -70.16
C ASN A 1133 -5.83 -39.50 -70.50
N LEU A 1134 -5.74 -38.29 -69.93
CA LEU A 1134 -5.93 -37.06 -70.70
C LEU A 1134 -5.09 -35.90 -70.12
N ARG A 1135 -4.74 -34.92 -70.97
CA ARG A 1135 -3.75 -33.85 -70.72
C ARG A 1135 -4.38 -32.46 -70.91
N LEU A 1136 -3.88 -31.50 -70.12
CA LEU A 1136 -3.63 -30.07 -70.44
C LEU A 1136 -4.74 -29.23 -71.09
N LEU A 1137 -4.92 -28.01 -70.57
CA LEU A 1137 -4.86 -26.79 -71.40
C LEU A 1137 -4.58 -25.52 -70.56
N HIS A 1138 -3.95 -24.51 -71.18
CA HIS A 1138 -3.54 -23.23 -70.57
C HIS A 1138 -4.61 -22.13 -70.69
N ARG A 1139 -4.51 -21.07 -69.86
CA ARG A 1139 -4.20 -19.70 -70.37
C ARG A 1139 -3.86 -18.65 -69.29
N HIS A 1140 -2.85 -17.83 -69.61
CA HIS A 1140 -2.63 -16.45 -69.10
C HIS A 1140 -3.12 -15.44 -70.17
N PRO A 1141 -3.40 -14.16 -69.82
CA PRO A 1141 -2.37 -13.09 -69.75
C PRO A 1141 -2.14 -12.58 -68.29
N GLY A 1142 -1.26 -11.63 -67.94
CA GLY A 1142 -0.38 -10.73 -68.71
C GLY A 1142 -0.84 -9.25 -68.66
N GLY A 1143 -0.02 -8.23 -68.35
CA GLY A 1143 1.39 -8.18 -67.93
C GLY A 1143 1.92 -6.71 -67.87
N ASP A 1144 3.22 -6.52 -67.56
CA ASP A 1144 4.01 -5.26 -67.65
C ASP A 1144 3.60 -4.04 -66.75
N ARG A 1145 4.46 -3.05 -66.40
CA ARG A 1145 5.92 -2.73 -66.40
C ARG A 1145 6.12 -1.60 -65.33
N ARG A 1146 7.26 -1.15 -64.77
CA ARG A 1146 8.75 -1.21 -64.91
C ARG A 1146 9.36 -1.59 -63.52
N ALA A 1147 10.63 -1.90 -63.24
CA ALA A 1147 11.95 -1.94 -63.91
C ALA A 1147 12.81 -0.64 -63.98
N GLU A 1148 13.93 -0.64 -63.21
CA GLU A 1148 15.31 -0.10 -63.46
C GLU A 1148 16.04 0.11 -62.10
N CYS A 1149 17.11 -0.62 -61.74
CA CYS A 1149 18.57 -0.46 -62.06
C CYS A 1149 19.36 0.09 -60.83
N SER A 1150 20.62 -0.27 -60.53
CA SER A 1150 21.60 -1.14 -61.22
C SER A 1150 22.67 -1.75 -60.27
N SER A 1151 23.40 -2.76 -60.78
CA SER A 1151 24.60 -3.48 -60.28
C SER A 1151 25.74 -2.64 -59.63
N GLY A 1152 26.72 -3.21 -58.89
CA GLY A 1152 26.99 -4.63 -58.52
C GLY A 1152 28.51 -4.95 -58.33
N ARG A 1153 28.88 -6.25 -58.28
CA ARG A 1153 30.22 -6.85 -57.95
C ARG A 1153 30.60 -6.85 -56.45
N GLY A 1154 31.38 -7.80 -55.91
CA GLY A 1154 31.87 -9.09 -56.46
C GLY A 1154 33.10 -9.64 -55.71
N GLN A 1155 33.41 -10.95 -55.88
CA GLN A 1155 34.47 -11.75 -55.21
C GLN A 1155 34.20 -12.05 -53.71
N SER A 1156 34.57 -13.20 -53.12
CA SER A 1156 35.00 -14.53 -53.63
C SER A 1156 35.00 -15.52 -52.44
N SER A 1157 34.80 -16.84 -52.59
CA SER A 1157 34.52 -17.68 -53.76
C SER A 1157 33.71 -18.91 -53.34
#